data_AF-A0A3M7E9D0-F1
#
_entry.id   AF-A0A3M7E9D0-F1
#
_cell.length_a   1.000
_cell.length_b   1.000
_cell.length_c   1.000
_cell.angle_alpha   90.00
_cell.angle_beta   90.00
_cell.angle_gamma   90.00
#
_symmetry.space_group_name_H-M   'P 1'
#
loop_
_entity.id
_entity.type
_entity.pdbx_description
1 polymer ?
#
loop_
_entity_poly.entity_id
_entity_poly.type
_entity_poly.pdbx_seq_one_letter_code
_entity_poly.pdbx_strand_id
1 'polypeptide(L)'
;MHRQGHHALLPLRCPDLDRPIPARRQERPLIHQIPMYREDLPTMLLPPRNGELAYAYIEELDTAIPTCSEELILMLFRPGDIEQTVLRLEELLTDNPIRRQVQNKQSPVADQTKVGTGAYCKAAVKVRTVFDAVRVEARSAELKHRVKSGRRMELPSRLRRMCYSIPQGRSVYNETDHISVVGIMMTDDAVSASAKGATFMVLLQIGSRAVTFALNQILLRFLSPQLLGVAVQLELYIISTLYFSRECLRIATQRRSDGGVQAAINLSYLAVAAGLPIGALLAQMYLSTSHADVPYLTTALRINEFTIMVELLSEPGFVAVQQKMLYKTRAAAEASGVVMKTLATASLVFWSRYRSIDLGVLPFAAGELAYSSTLTVVYLWQTSSLARSTGFTLSPRKMESSPANPYILSLFSKPLLYLSASLYLQTGIKWLLTEGDKLLVSAFATLEDQGMYAVSANYGGLIARMLFRPIEDSCRNLFANLCATSNDQGQAGKDKSKTGEKAASNIRRAADILHNVLRVYGIASLLAFAIGPTAAPLLLQLVAGSRWTASGAGEVLATYCYCIPLLAINGVSEAFVSATASTRELQKQSIWMGAFSAGFALSAYVFLRVLEMGAKGLVLANCVNMALRIIFNLSFATGFFRRNGVEFQLLELLPNVFAVGVSAVVPSLLSRTTGLLDQYGLLGELVRVGAVGAIFALVVGVAERKFLITCYRSFRS
;
A
#
# COMPACT_ATOMS: atom_id res chain seq x y z
N MET A 1 73.50 -22.63 -13.75
CA MET A 1 73.45 -21.15 -13.68
C MET A 1 72.75 -20.78 -12.39
N HIS A 2 73.50 -20.76 -11.29
CA HIS A 2 74.01 -19.57 -10.58
C HIS A 2 72.94 -18.91 -9.69
N ARG A 3 73.12 -18.70 -8.39
CA ARG A 3 74.15 -19.10 -7.39
C ARG A 3 73.64 -18.57 -6.02
N GLN A 4 73.77 -19.39 -4.96
CA GLN A 4 74.25 -19.09 -3.57
C GLN A 4 73.72 -17.86 -2.79
N GLY A 5 73.54 -17.89 -1.45
CA GLY A 5 74.02 -18.78 -0.38
C GLY A 5 73.33 -18.45 0.97
N HIS A 6 73.30 -19.36 1.96
CA HIS A 6 74.26 -19.47 3.11
C HIS A 6 74.20 -18.27 4.09
N HIS A 7 74.15 -18.31 5.43
CA HIS A 7 74.43 -19.23 6.57
C HIS A 7 73.60 -18.70 7.78
N ALA A 8 72.99 -19.48 8.69
CA ALA A 8 73.50 -20.16 9.90
C ALA A 8 74.02 -19.27 11.07
N LEU A 9 73.38 -19.48 12.25
CA LEU A 9 73.89 -19.47 13.67
C LEU A 9 73.94 -18.17 14.53
N LEU A 10 73.03 -18.12 15.55
CA LEU A 10 73.15 -17.88 17.03
C LEU A 10 74.10 -16.78 17.60
N PRO A 11 74.06 -16.31 18.90
CA PRO A 11 73.24 -16.70 20.08
C PRO A 11 72.81 -15.56 21.09
N LEU A 12 72.11 -15.95 22.17
CA LEU A 12 72.15 -15.45 23.59
C LEU A 12 71.53 -14.08 24.00
N ARG A 13 70.43 -14.12 24.78
CA ARG A 13 70.37 -13.82 26.24
C ARG A 13 68.92 -13.71 26.78
N CYS A 14 68.57 -14.59 27.72
CA CYS A 14 67.59 -14.32 28.79
C CYS A 14 68.32 -13.72 30.01
N PRO A 15 67.62 -13.00 30.90
CA PRO A 15 67.31 -13.57 32.23
C PRO A 15 65.91 -13.19 32.75
N ASP A 16 65.13 -14.14 33.27
CA ASP A 16 64.81 -14.37 34.71
C ASP A 16 63.56 -13.57 35.14
N LEU A 17 62.60 -14.06 35.96
CA LEU A 17 62.49 -15.20 36.85
C LEU A 17 60.98 -15.42 37.19
N ASP A 18 60.65 -16.64 37.63
CA ASP A 18 59.57 -17.03 38.56
C ASP A 18 58.10 -17.32 38.14
N ARG A 19 57.78 -18.62 38.32
CA ARG A 19 56.55 -19.46 38.47
C ARG A 19 55.21 -18.79 38.90
N PRO A 20 54.04 -19.47 38.91
CA PRO A 20 53.64 -20.79 38.36
C PRO A 20 52.40 -20.76 37.42
N ILE A 21 52.13 -21.90 36.78
CA ILE A 21 50.95 -22.19 35.94
C ILE A 21 49.64 -22.07 36.74
N PRO A 22 48.57 -21.49 36.15
CA PRO A 22 47.27 -22.14 36.26
C PRO A 22 46.50 -22.23 34.94
N ALA A 23 45.84 -23.37 34.78
CA ALA A 23 44.57 -23.63 34.11
C ALA A 23 44.26 -22.96 32.75
N ARG A 24 44.08 -23.83 31.74
CA ARG A 24 43.41 -23.59 30.45
C ARG A 24 42.34 -22.49 30.51
N ARG A 25 42.61 -21.34 29.88
CA ARG A 25 41.58 -20.40 29.43
C ARG A 25 41.12 -20.82 28.05
N GLN A 26 39.83 -21.15 27.94
CA GLN A 26 39.09 -21.28 26.69
C GLN A 26 39.33 -20.06 25.81
N GLU A 27 39.76 -20.32 24.57
CA GLU A 27 39.74 -19.39 23.47
C GLU A 27 38.30 -18.87 23.28
N ARG A 28 38.13 -17.54 23.35
CA ARG A 28 36.90 -16.88 22.88
C ARG A 28 36.95 -16.85 21.35
N PRO A 29 35.95 -17.38 20.62
CA PRO A 29 35.81 -17.07 19.20
C PRO A 29 35.02 -15.78 19.01
N LEU A 30 35.41 -15.04 17.96
CA LEU A 30 34.86 -13.79 17.49
C LEU A 30 33.33 -13.85 17.27
N ILE A 31 32.57 -13.03 18.02
CA ILE A 31 31.22 -12.57 17.65
C ILE A 31 31.18 -11.04 17.79
N HIS A 32 31.91 -10.35 16.92
CA HIS A 32 31.73 -8.92 16.68
C HIS A 32 31.93 -8.68 15.19
N GLN A 33 30.90 -9.01 14.39
CA GLN A 33 30.58 -8.45 13.06
C GLN A 33 29.36 -9.18 12.47
N ILE A 34 28.17 -8.99 13.07
CA ILE A 34 26.88 -9.23 12.38
C ILE A 34 25.92 -8.12 12.84
N PRO A 35 25.46 -7.21 11.97
CA PRO A 35 24.45 -6.23 12.32
C PRO A 35 23.07 -6.92 12.45
N MET A 36 22.52 -6.96 13.67
CA MET A 36 21.13 -7.38 13.91
C MET A 36 20.16 -6.26 13.58
N TYR A 37 19.16 -6.57 12.74
CA TYR A 37 18.05 -5.69 12.37
C TYR A 37 16.97 -5.73 13.45
N ARG A 38 16.47 -4.56 13.88
CA ARG A 38 15.47 -4.41 14.95
C ARG A 38 14.02 -4.52 14.45
N GLU A 39 13.76 -5.30 13.41
CA GLU A 39 12.39 -5.55 12.93
C GLU A 39 11.97 -7.03 13.03
N ASP A 40 12.85 -7.92 13.47
CA ASP A 40 12.49 -9.28 13.82
C ASP A 40 13.05 -9.58 15.21
N LEU A 41 12.20 -9.71 16.22
CA LEU A 41 12.53 -10.48 17.41
C LEU A 41 11.85 -11.86 17.24
N PRO A 42 12.43 -12.82 16.50
CA PRO A 42 12.04 -14.19 16.68
C PRO A 42 12.72 -14.66 17.97
N THR A 43 11.88 -14.94 18.95
CA THR A 43 12.07 -15.94 20.01
C THR A 43 13.41 -16.68 19.92
N MET A 44 14.34 -16.37 20.83
CA MET A 44 15.59 -17.10 20.98
C MET A 44 15.26 -18.53 21.47
N LEU A 45 15.13 -19.48 20.54
CA LEU A 45 14.99 -20.91 20.84
C LEU A 45 16.38 -21.55 20.79
N LEU A 46 17.03 -21.68 21.95
CA LEU A 46 18.17 -22.58 22.08
C LEU A 46 17.65 -24.02 22.09
N PRO A 47 18.16 -24.93 21.23
CA PRO A 47 17.75 -26.32 21.28
C PRO A 47 18.42 -27.01 22.48
N PRO A 48 17.71 -27.79 23.30
CA PRO A 48 18.38 -28.67 24.25
C PRO A 48 19.08 -29.79 23.49
N ARG A 49 20.39 -29.93 23.71
CA ARG A 49 21.15 -31.11 23.31
C ARG A 49 20.83 -32.21 24.31
N ASN A 50 20.11 -33.23 23.84
CA ASN A 50 19.74 -34.47 24.54
C ASN A 50 18.71 -34.26 25.66
N GLY A 51 17.61 -34.99 25.55
CA GLY A 51 16.46 -34.87 26.45
C GLY A 51 16.81 -35.26 27.88
N GLU A 52 16.89 -34.26 28.75
CA GLU A 52 16.63 -34.35 30.19
C GLU A 52 16.29 -32.92 30.67
N LEU A 53 15.18 -32.78 31.40
CA LEU A 53 14.76 -31.51 32.02
C LEU A 53 15.70 -31.19 33.19
N ALA A 54 16.72 -30.38 32.94
CA ALA A 54 17.54 -29.78 33.99
C ALA A 54 17.11 -28.31 34.20
N TYR A 55 16.74 -27.96 35.43
CA TYR A 55 16.55 -26.57 35.85
C TYR A 55 17.89 -25.83 35.73
N ALA A 56 18.06 -25.01 34.70
CA ALA A 56 19.20 -24.10 34.59
C ALA A 56 18.83 -22.75 35.22
N TYR A 57 19.47 -22.44 36.35
CA TYR A 57 19.48 -21.10 36.94
C TYR A 57 20.33 -20.20 36.01
N ILE A 58 19.73 -19.17 35.41
CA ILE A 58 20.44 -18.24 34.49
C ILE A 58 20.77 -16.96 35.27
N GLU A 59 22.02 -16.82 35.70
CA GLU A 59 22.59 -15.63 36.37
C GLU A 59 22.64 -14.37 35.46
N GLU A 60 22.40 -14.51 34.16
CA GLU A 60 22.49 -13.42 33.18
C GLU A 60 21.19 -12.61 32.99
N LEU A 61 20.07 -13.01 33.60
CA LEU A 61 18.82 -12.22 33.52
C LEU A 61 18.85 -10.98 34.43
N ASP A 62 19.65 -11.01 35.49
CA ASP A 62 19.73 -9.94 36.51
C ASP A 62 20.60 -8.75 36.07
N THR A 63 21.43 -8.94 35.05
CA THR A 63 22.29 -7.86 34.49
C THR A 63 21.66 -7.11 33.32
N ALA A 64 20.59 -7.65 32.71
CA ALA A 64 19.90 -7.06 31.57
C ALA A 64 18.70 -6.18 31.94
N ILE A 65 18.29 -6.14 33.21
CA ILE A 65 17.12 -5.36 33.66
C ILE A 65 17.51 -4.41 34.81
N PRO A 66 18.15 -3.26 34.53
CA PRO A 66 18.09 -2.14 35.43
C PRO A 66 16.87 -1.27 35.06
N THR A 67 15.94 -1.15 36.01
CA THR A 67 14.91 -0.09 36.11
C THR A 67 13.84 -0.04 35.01
N CYS A 68 12.83 -0.90 35.11
CA CYS A 68 11.49 -0.58 34.61
C CYS A 68 10.47 -0.82 35.72
N SER A 69 9.67 0.20 36.04
CA SER A 69 8.71 0.23 37.14
C SER A 69 7.33 -0.32 36.74
N GLU A 70 7.29 -1.36 35.91
CA GLU A 70 6.06 -2.10 35.58
C GLU A 70 6.36 -3.61 35.63
N GLU A 71 5.54 -4.36 36.38
CA GLU A 71 5.69 -5.81 36.55
C GLU A 71 5.48 -6.55 35.21
N LEU A 72 6.56 -7.14 34.68
CA LEU A 72 6.51 -7.98 33.48
C LEU A 72 6.11 -9.41 33.85
N ILE A 73 4.98 -9.91 33.35
CA ILE A 73 4.56 -11.32 33.54
C ILE A 73 5.15 -12.16 32.39
N LEU A 74 6.08 -13.07 32.71
CA LEU A 74 6.61 -14.04 31.76
C LEU A 74 5.66 -15.25 31.65
N MET A 75 5.06 -15.48 30.48
CA MET A 75 4.27 -16.70 30.20
C MET A 75 4.95 -17.54 29.12
N LEU A 76 5.30 -18.78 29.48
CA LEU A 76 5.88 -19.76 28.56
C LEU A 76 4.75 -20.57 27.91
N PHE A 77 4.66 -20.49 26.59
CA PHE A 77 3.73 -21.29 25.78
C PHE A 77 4.46 -22.40 25.03
N ARG A 78 3.78 -23.53 24.82
CA ARG A 78 4.26 -24.52 23.85
C ARG A 78 4.01 -24.01 22.43
N PRO A 79 4.83 -24.41 21.44
CA PRO A 79 4.60 -24.01 20.05
C PRO A 79 3.26 -24.54 19.56
N GLY A 80 2.33 -23.65 19.20
CA GLY A 80 1.00 -23.97 18.65
C GLY A 80 -0.21 -23.44 19.44
N ASP A 81 -0.06 -23.08 20.72
CA ASP A 81 -1.19 -22.68 21.58
C ASP A 81 -1.47 -21.15 21.61
N ILE A 82 -0.64 -20.35 20.94
CA ILE A 82 -0.69 -18.87 21.02
C ILE A 82 -1.93 -18.31 20.31
N GLU A 83 -2.25 -18.78 19.10
CA GLU A 83 -3.40 -18.26 18.33
C GLU A 83 -4.75 -18.60 18.98
N GLN A 84 -4.92 -19.84 19.48
CA GLN A 84 -6.17 -20.25 20.15
C GLN A 84 -6.39 -19.52 21.49
N THR A 85 -5.31 -19.14 22.18
CA THR A 85 -5.42 -18.47 23.48
C THR A 85 -5.76 -16.98 23.32
N VAL A 86 -5.21 -16.31 22.29
CA VAL A 86 -5.53 -14.92 21.96
C VAL A 86 -6.98 -14.77 21.47
N LEU A 87 -7.45 -15.68 20.61
CA LEU A 87 -8.83 -15.70 20.11
C LEU A 87 -9.87 -15.95 21.22
N ARG A 88 -9.59 -16.86 22.17
CA ARG A 88 -10.49 -17.09 23.33
C ARG A 88 -10.53 -15.92 24.31
N LEU A 89 -9.45 -15.14 24.41
CA LEU A 89 -9.38 -13.95 25.24
C LEU A 89 -10.21 -12.79 24.65
N GLU A 90 -10.22 -12.65 23.32
CA GLU A 90 -11.11 -11.70 22.62
C GLU A 90 -12.59 -12.11 22.71
N GLU A 91 -12.94 -13.39 22.56
CA GLU A 91 -14.32 -13.88 22.72
C GLU A 91 -14.87 -13.62 24.14
N LEU A 92 -14.07 -13.88 25.19
CA LEU A 92 -14.47 -13.66 26.59
C LEU A 92 -14.64 -12.19 26.98
N LEU A 93 -13.97 -11.27 26.29
CA LEU A 93 -14.08 -9.82 26.53
C LEU A 93 -15.28 -9.19 25.80
N THR A 94 -15.84 -9.87 24.80
CA THR A 94 -16.88 -9.32 23.94
C THR A 94 -18.30 -9.66 24.43
N ASP A 95 -18.47 -10.73 25.21
CA ASP A 95 -19.78 -11.32 25.53
C ASP A 95 -20.32 -11.09 26.97
N ASN A 96 -19.80 -10.12 27.73
CA ASN A 96 -20.27 -9.87 29.10
C ASN A 96 -21.41 -8.82 29.20
N PRO A 97 -22.55 -9.07 29.91
CA PRO A 97 -23.73 -8.19 29.93
C PRO A 97 -23.61 -6.88 30.75
N ILE A 98 -22.42 -6.55 31.27
CA ILE A 98 -22.21 -5.44 32.21
C ILE A 98 -22.24 -4.06 31.49
N ARG A 99 -22.11 -4.04 30.15
CA ARG A 99 -22.11 -2.78 29.37
C ARG A 99 -23.44 -2.03 29.37
N ARG A 100 -24.56 -2.68 29.72
CA ARG A 100 -25.90 -2.05 29.69
C ARG A 100 -26.27 -1.24 30.94
N GLN A 101 -25.54 -1.34 32.06
CA GLN A 101 -25.84 -0.55 33.27
C GLN A 101 -25.03 0.74 33.42
N VAL A 102 -24.01 0.96 32.59
CA VAL A 102 -23.12 2.14 32.70
C VAL A 102 -23.57 3.30 31.79
N GLN A 103 -24.49 3.08 30.84
CA GLN A 103 -25.00 4.14 29.96
C GLN A 103 -26.10 5.03 30.56
N ASN A 104 -26.61 4.72 31.76
CA ASN A 104 -27.62 5.53 32.44
C ASN A 104 -27.06 6.13 33.74
N LYS A 105 -26.26 7.20 33.62
CA LYS A 105 -26.18 8.30 34.60
C LYS A 105 -25.35 9.47 34.03
N GLN A 106 -26.00 10.62 33.87
CA GLN A 106 -25.44 11.90 33.41
C GLN A 106 -24.57 12.58 34.49
N SER A 107 -23.61 13.40 34.03
CA SER A 107 -22.73 14.44 34.67
C SER A 107 -23.28 15.21 35.89
N PRO A 108 -22.49 15.99 36.70
CA PRO A 108 -21.30 16.80 36.33
C PRO A 108 -20.11 16.93 37.34
N VAL A 109 -18.97 17.45 36.85
CA VAL A 109 -17.88 18.24 37.51
C VAL A 109 -17.36 17.82 38.90
N ALA A 110 -16.08 17.42 38.99
CA ALA A 110 -15.07 17.97 39.93
C ALA A 110 -13.72 17.22 39.86
N ASP A 111 -12.65 18.02 39.77
CA ASP A 111 -11.32 17.90 40.39
C ASP A 111 -10.72 16.51 40.68
N GLN A 112 -9.56 16.19 40.07
CA GLN A 112 -8.75 15.03 40.44
C GLN A 112 -7.30 15.42 40.71
N THR A 113 -7.04 15.76 41.97
CA THR A 113 -5.77 15.45 42.63
C THR A 113 -6.01 14.28 43.60
N LYS A 114 -5.16 13.25 43.51
CA LYS A 114 -5.00 12.09 44.43
C LYS A 114 -6.14 11.07 44.53
N VAL A 115 -5.99 9.91 43.86
CA VAL A 115 -6.17 8.51 44.40
C VAL A 115 -5.43 7.60 43.38
N GLY A 116 -4.34 6.89 43.67
CA GLY A 116 -4.22 5.79 44.62
C GLY A 116 -4.33 4.44 43.89
N THR A 117 -3.21 3.95 43.34
CA THR A 117 -3.02 2.63 42.72
C THR A 117 -3.35 1.50 43.71
N GLY A 118 -4.55 0.92 43.62
CA GLY A 118 -4.95 -0.17 44.52
C GLY A 118 -6.22 -0.94 44.17
N ALA A 119 -6.99 -0.54 43.15
CA ALA A 119 -8.29 -1.15 42.85
C ALA A 119 -8.27 -2.18 41.70
N TYR A 120 -7.23 -2.23 40.86
CA TYR A 120 -7.18 -3.13 39.70
C TYR A 120 -6.51 -4.50 39.97
N CYS A 121 -5.73 -4.65 41.05
CA CYS A 121 -5.09 -5.94 41.40
C CYS A 121 -6.00 -6.96 42.10
N LYS A 122 -7.19 -6.58 42.60
CA LYS A 122 -8.12 -7.54 43.23
C LYS A 122 -9.04 -8.29 42.25
N ALA A 123 -9.07 -7.89 40.98
CA ALA A 123 -9.86 -8.57 39.95
C ALA A 123 -9.06 -9.68 39.22
N ALA A 124 -7.73 -9.56 39.12
CA ALA A 124 -6.88 -10.52 38.40
C ALA A 124 -6.48 -11.75 39.23
N VAL A 125 -6.55 -11.69 40.57
CA VAL A 125 -6.20 -12.81 41.47
C VAL A 125 -7.40 -13.75 41.75
N LYS A 126 -8.61 -13.42 41.25
CA LYS A 126 -9.81 -14.25 41.46
C LYS A 126 -10.20 -15.16 40.29
N VAL A 127 -9.37 -15.22 39.23
CA VAL A 127 -9.62 -16.07 38.05
C VAL A 127 -8.70 -17.30 38.00
N ARG A 128 -7.68 -17.37 38.87
CA ARG A 128 -6.79 -18.54 38.96
C ARG A 128 -7.18 -19.58 40.02
N THR A 129 -8.22 -19.31 40.82
CA THR A 129 -8.84 -20.27 41.77
C THR A 129 -10.13 -20.92 41.24
N VAL A 130 -10.48 -20.71 39.97
CA VAL A 130 -11.69 -21.28 39.34
C VAL A 130 -11.36 -22.40 38.34
N PHE A 131 -10.10 -22.63 37.98
CA PHE A 131 -9.73 -23.66 37.00
C PHE A 131 -9.22 -25.00 37.56
N ASP A 132 -9.09 -25.15 38.89
CA ASP A 132 -8.85 -26.45 39.54
C ASP A 132 -10.06 -26.98 40.35
N ALA A 133 -11.24 -26.36 40.23
CA ALA A 133 -12.43 -26.73 41.00
C ALA A 133 -13.58 -27.39 40.20
N VAL A 134 -13.40 -27.73 38.92
CA VAL A 134 -14.51 -28.26 38.07
C VAL A 134 -14.28 -29.69 37.55
N ARG A 135 -13.27 -30.41 38.04
CA ARG A 135 -13.20 -31.87 37.81
C ARG A 135 -12.62 -32.58 39.02
N VAL A 136 -13.48 -32.84 40.01
CA VAL A 136 -13.52 -34.03 40.90
C VAL A 136 -14.49 -33.83 42.09
N GLU A 137 -15.02 -32.63 42.35
CA GLU A 137 -15.90 -32.40 43.51
C GLU A 137 -17.37 -32.08 43.16
N ALA A 138 -18.04 -33.01 42.47
CA ALA A 138 -19.50 -33.02 42.33
C ALA A 138 -20.11 -34.35 42.83
N ARG A 139 -19.53 -34.93 43.88
CA ARG A 139 -20.08 -36.12 44.57
C ARG A 139 -19.82 -36.20 46.08
N SER A 140 -19.48 -35.10 46.75
CA SER A 140 -19.14 -35.09 48.19
C SER A 140 -19.95 -34.11 49.07
N ALA A 141 -20.80 -33.24 48.50
CA ALA A 141 -21.53 -32.24 49.30
C ALA A 141 -23.02 -32.54 49.55
N GLU A 142 -23.59 -33.56 48.90
CA GLU A 142 -24.99 -33.95 49.12
C GLU A 142 -25.14 -35.22 50.00
N LEU A 143 -24.00 -35.87 50.34
CA LEU A 143 -23.94 -37.06 51.19
C LEU A 143 -23.65 -36.77 52.68
N LYS A 144 -23.27 -35.53 53.05
CA LYS A 144 -22.94 -35.18 54.45
C LYS A 144 -24.08 -34.54 55.25
N HIS A 145 -25.22 -34.25 54.64
CA HIS A 145 -26.39 -33.71 55.36
C HIS A 145 -27.57 -34.69 55.48
N ARG A 146 -27.46 -35.92 54.97
CA ARG A 146 -28.55 -36.92 55.00
C ARG A 146 -28.20 -38.26 55.67
N VAL A 147 -27.12 -38.28 56.46
CA VAL A 147 -26.80 -39.37 57.41
C VAL A 147 -27.19 -38.99 58.87
N LYS A 148 -27.75 -37.80 59.11
CA LYS A 148 -28.16 -37.33 60.45
C LYS A 148 -29.65 -37.49 60.81
N SER A 149 -30.47 -38.11 59.97
CA SER A 149 -31.86 -38.43 60.33
C SER A 149 -32.23 -39.81 59.81
N GLY A 150 -32.05 -40.83 60.65
CA GLY A 150 -32.43 -42.20 60.31
C GLY A 150 -33.90 -42.27 59.87
N ARG A 151 -34.14 -42.72 58.63
CA ARG A 151 -35.41 -43.31 58.18
C ARG A 151 -35.22 -44.04 56.83
N ARG A 152 -35.88 -45.18 56.71
CA ARG A 152 -35.79 -46.18 55.63
C ARG A 152 -36.47 -45.74 54.32
N MET A 153 -35.83 -46.17 53.22
CA MET A 153 -36.32 -46.73 51.94
C MET A 153 -37.69 -46.33 51.36
N GLU A 154 -37.69 -45.97 50.06
CA GLU A 154 -38.44 -46.68 48.99
C GLU A 154 -37.98 -46.25 47.58
N LEU A 155 -37.99 -47.19 46.64
CA LEU A 155 -37.48 -47.09 45.26
C LEU A 155 -38.65 -47.27 44.27
N PRO A 156 -38.81 -46.45 43.21
CA PRO A 156 -39.63 -46.83 42.06
C PRO A 156 -38.79 -47.14 40.81
N SER A 157 -38.60 -48.43 40.59
CA SER A 157 -38.77 -49.18 39.34
C SER A 157 -38.75 -48.45 37.98
N ARG A 158 -37.57 -48.37 37.35
CA ARG A 158 -37.42 -48.51 35.87
C ARG A 158 -36.03 -48.93 35.39
N LEU A 159 -35.29 -49.66 36.22
CA LEU A 159 -34.01 -50.30 35.85
C LEU A 159 -34.02 -51.74 36.32
N ARG A 160 -34.64 -52.63 35.54
CA ARG A 160 -34.44 -54.08 35.69
C ARG A 160 -34.71 -54.81 34.35
N ARG A 161 -33.69 -55.57 33.93
CA ARG A 161 -33.56 -56.50 32.78
C ARG A 161 -33.06 -55.84 31.48
N MET A 162 -32.00 -56.32 30.82
CA MET A 162 -31.37 -57.65 30.89
C MET A 162 -29.94 -57.64 30.31
N CYS A 163 -29.08 -58.48 30.88
CA CYS A 163 -27.72 -58.82 30.44
C CYS A 163 -27.69 -59.79 29.24
N TYR A 164 -26.47 -59.95 28.69
CA TYR A 164 -25.90 -61.02 27.84
C TYR A 164 -25.95 -60.83 26.31
N SER A 165 -24.77 -60.65 25.70
CA SER A 165 -24.08 -61.70 24.92
C SER A 165 -22.83 -61.17 24.19
N ILE A 166 -21.69 -61.85 24.36
CA ILE A 166 -20.45 -61.70 23.57
C ILE A 166 -20.67 -62.34 22.19
N PRO A 167 -20.08 -61.79 21.11
CA PRO A 167 -19.25 -62.65 20.27
C PRO A 167 -17.91 -62.00 19.86
N GLN A 168 -16.88 -62.85 19.78
CA GLN A 168 -15.60 -62.58 19.16
C GLN A 168 -15.72 -62.46 17.62
N GLY A 169 -14.89 -61.61 17.02
CA GLY A 169 -14.29 -61.89 15.70
C GLY A 169 -14.49 -60.87 14.58
N ARG A 170 -13.36 -60.53 13.94
CA ARG A 170 -13.11 -59.94 12.60
C ARG A 170 -13.01 -58.41 12.45
N SER A 171 -11.76 -57.99 12.22
CA SER A 171 -11.25 -57.05 11.20
C SER A 171 -12.30 -56.43 10.25
N VAL A 172 -12.28 -55.09 10.12
CA VAL A 172 -12.09 -54.34 8.86
C VAL A 172 -12.25 -52.81 9.12
N TYR A 173 -11.33 -52.05 8.53
CA TYR A 173 -11.24 -50.60 8.29
C TYR A 173 -12.55 -49.78 8.16
N ASN A 174 -12.60 -48.58 8.76
CA ASN A 174 -12.41 -47.25 8.12
C ASN A 174 -13.15 -46.15 8.91
N GLU A 175 -12.40 -45.23 9.51
CA GLU A 175 -12.93 -43.99 10.11
C GLU A 175 -12.14 -42.80 9.54
N THR A 176 -12.37 -42.52 8.25
CA THR A 176 -11.94 -41.30 7.56
C THR A 176 -13.13 -40.79 6.79
N ASP A 177 -13.92 -39.88 7.37
CA ASP A 177 -14.82 -39.02 6.57
C ASP A 177 -15.34 -37.74 7.27
N HIS A 178 -14.99 -37.47 8.54
CA HIS A 178 -15.53 -36.28 9.23
C HIS A 178 -14.56 -35.10 9.46
N ILE A 179 -13.30 -35.19 9.02
CA ILE A 179 -12.30 -34.11 9.22
C ILE A 179 -12.00 -33.32 7.92
N SER A 180 -12.41 -33.83 6.76
CA SER A 180 -12.08 -33.22 5.45
C SER A 180 -13.04 -32.10 5.02
N VAL A 181 -14.21 -31.96 5.65
CA VAL A 181 -15.25 -30.99 5.25
C VAL A 181 -15.08 -29.63 5.95
N VAL A 182 -14.56 -29.62 7.18
CA VAL A 182 -14.40 -28.39 7.98
C VAL A 182 -13.21 -27.54 7.50
N GLY A 183 -12.14 -28.17 6.99
CA GLY A 183 -10.95 -27.47 6.49
C GLY A 183 -11.09 -26.84 5.11
N ILE A 184 -12.14 -27.17 4.35
CA ILE A 184 -12.43 -26.58 3.03
C ILE A 184 -13.42 -25.42 3.15
N MET A 185 -14.37 -25.47 4.09
CA MET A 185 -15.32 -24.38 4.32
C MET A 185 -14.66 -23.13 4.94
N MET A 186 -13.63 -23.27 5.78
CA MET A 186 -13.01 -22.12 6.47
C MET A 186 -12.18 -21.20 5.55
N THR A 187 -11.70 -21.67 4.39
CA THR A 187 -11.00 -20.83 3.40
C THR A 187 -11.95 -20.01 2.53
N ASP A 188 -13.17 -20.49 2.28
CA ASP A 188 -14.16 -19.77 1.47
C ASP A 188 -14.84 -18.66 2.28
N ASP A 189 -14.96 -18.82 3.60
CA ASP A 189 -15.43 -17.75 4.50
C ASP A 189 -14.42 -16.59 4.61
N ALA A 190 -13.12 -16.88 4.64
CA ALA A 190 -12.08 -15.85 4.66
C ALA A 190 -11.99 -15.09 3.32
N VAL A 191 -12.11 -15.81 2.19
CA VAL A 191 -12.13 -15.22 0.84
C VAL A 191 -13.42 -14.44 0.59
N SER A 192 -14.58 -14.93 1.04
CA SER A 192 -15.87 -14.23 0.89
C SER A 192 -16.00 -13.03 1.83
N ALA A 193 -15.46 -13.10 3.05
CA ALA A 193 -15.34 -11.95 3.96
C ALA A 193 -14.38 -10.89 3.39
N SER A 194 -13.24 -11.32 2.81
CA SER A 194 -12.32 -10.46 2.08
C SER A 194 -12.99 -9.81 0.86
N ALA A 195 -13.81 -10.55 0.10
CA ALA A 195 -14.54 -10.05 -1.07
C ALA A 195 -15.63 -9.03 -0.70
N LYS A 196 -16.36 -9.25 0.41
CA LYS A 196 -17.34 -8.27 0.93
C LYS A 196 -16.66 -7.00 1.45
N GLY A 197 -15.55 -7.14 2.16
CA GLY A 197 -14.73 -6.00 2.61
C GLY A 197 -14.13 -5.20 1.44
N ALA A 198 -13.61 -5.90 0.43
CA ALA A 198 -13.12 -5.31 -0.81
C ALA A 198 -14.22 -4.54 -1.56
N THR A 199 -15.43 -5.11 -1.67
CA THR A 199 -16.57 -4.44 -2.33
C THR A 199 -16.96 -3.15 -1.64
N PHE A 200 -17.04 -3.14 -0.30
CA PHE A 200 -17.33 -1.93 0.46
C PHE A 200 -16.24 -0.86 0.28
N MET A 201 -14.95 -1.26 0.30
CA MET A 201 -13.84 -0.34 0.03
C MET A 201 -13.86 0.20 -1.41
N VAL A 202 -14.20 -0.62 -2.39
CA VAL A 202 -14.35 -0.23 -3.80
C VAL A 202 -15.45 0.83 -3.92
N LEU A 203 -16.63 0.59 -3.34
CA LEU A 203 -17.75 1.54 -3.37
C LEU A 203 -17.40 2.86 -2.68
N LEU A 204 -16.74 2.81 -1.52
CA LEU A 204 -16.30 4.01 -0.80
C LEU A 204 -15.27 4.81 -1.60
N GLN A 205 -14.30 4.13 -2.24
CA GLN A 205 -13.31 4.79 -3.10
C GLN A 205 -13.95 5.41 -4.35
N ILE A 206 -14.93 4.73 -4.96
CA ILE A 206 -15.68 5.27 -6.10
C ILE A 206 -16.44 6.53 -5.67
N GLY A 207 -17.17 6.47 -4.56
CA GLY A 207 -17.96 7.61 -4.06
C GLY A 207 -17.10 8.84 -3.76
N SER A 208 -16.00 8.66 -3.03
CA SER A 208 -15.06 9.75 -2.73
C SER A 208 -14.45 10.36 -4.00
N ARG A 209 -14.00 9.52 -4.95
CA ARG A 209 -13.42 9.99 -6.23
C ARG A 209 -14.46 10.66 -7.13
N ALA A 210 -15.72 10.26 -7.06
CA ALA A 210 -16.81 10.90 -7.80
C ALA A 210 -17.07 12.32 -7.28
N VAL A 211 -17.04 12.53 -5.96
CA VAL A 211 -17.15 13.87 -5.36
C VAL A 211 -15.98 14.75 -5.78
N THR A 212 -14.73 14.28 -5.66
CA THR A 212 -13.56 15.04 -6.09
C THR A 212 -13.59 15.33 -7.60
N PHE A 213 -14.04 14.38 -8.42
CA PHE A 213 -14.22 14.58 -9.85
C PHE A 213 -15.24 15.70 -10.11
N ALA A 214 -16.42 15.65 -9.49
CA ALA A 214 -17.45 16.68 -9.66
C ALA A 214 -16.95 18.08 -9.29
N LEU A 215 -16.24 18.21 -8.17
CA LEU A 215 -15.62 19.47 -7.74
C LEU A 215 -14.59 19.97 -8.75
N ASN A 216 -13.73 19.09 -9.27
CA ASN A 216 -12.75 19.46 -10.29
C ASN A 216 -13.39 19.79 -11.65
N GLN A 217 -14.58 19.26 -11.96
CA GLN A 217 -15.26 19.58 -13.22
C GLN A 217 -15.78 21.00 -13.29
N ILE A 218 -16.25 21.51 -12.16
CA ILE A 218 -16.66 22.91 -12.06
C ILE A 218 -15.46 23.80 -12.40
N LEU A 219 -14.28 23.47 -11.89
CA LEU A 219 -13.05 24.21 -12.18
C LEU A 219 -12.66 24.16 -13.68
N LEU A 220 -12.68 22.97 -14.29
CA LEU A 220 -12.25 22.77 -15.69
C LEU A 220 -13.11 23.51 -16.72
N ARG A 221 -14.39 23.78 -16.42
CA ARG A 221 -15.26 24.58 -17.30
C ARG A 221 -14.77 26.02 -17.50
N PHE A 222 -13.96 26.52 -16.58
CA PHE A 222 -13.49 27.91 -16.61
C PHE A 222 -12.07 28.08 -17.14
N LEU A 223 -11.36 26.98 -17.38
CA LEU A 223 -9.96 26.94 -17.77
C LEU A 223 -9.78 26.81 -19.30
N SER A 224 -8.61 27.20 -19.80
CA SER A 224 -8.16 26.91 -21.17
C SER A 224 -7.10 25.80 -21.16
N PRO A 225 -6.88 25.11 -22.30
CA PRO A 225 -5.79 24.15 -22.44
C PRO A 225 -4.43 24.74 -22.05
N GLN A 226 -4.10 25.93 -22.53
CA GLN A 226 -2.82 26.59 -22.26
C GLN A 226 -2.63 26.87 -20.76
N LEU A 227 -3.67 27.37 -20.07
CA LEU A 227 -3.63 27.62 -18.63
C LEU A 227 -3.44 26.33 -17.83
N LEU A 228 -4.10 25.24 -18.25
CA LEU A 228 -3.94 23.94 -17.61
C LEU A 228 -2.54 23.35 -17.85
N GLY A 229 -1.99 23.51 -19.06
CA GLY A 229 -0.62 23.09 -19.38
C GLY A 229 0.40 23.78 -18.46
N VAL A 230 0.30 25.10 -18.29
CA VAL A 230 1.15 25.85 -17.36
C VAL A 230 0.94 25.40 -15.90
N ALA A 231 -0.31 25.17 -15.48
CA ALA A 231 -0.59 24.66 -14.13
C ALA A 231 0.10 23.31 -13.86
N VAL A 232 0.11 22.40 -14.84
CA VAL A 232 0.82 21.11 -14.75
C VAL A 232 2.33 21.29 -14.62
N GLN A 233 2.93 22.26 -15.33
CA GLN A 233 4.35 22.56 -15.19
C GLN A 233 4.69 23.16 -13.83
N LEU A 234 3.85 24.06 -13.31
CA LEU A 234 4.00 24.64 -11.97
C LEU A 234 3.84 23.58 -10.88
N GLU A 235 2.93 22.63 -11.05
CA GLU A 235 2.78 21.47 -10.16
C GLU A 235 4.05 20.58 -10.21
N LEU A 236 4.58 20.32 -11.41
CA LEU A 236 5.83 19.58 -11.58
C LEU A 236 6.99 20.28 -10.86
N TYR A 237 7.07 21.62 -10.95
CA TYR A 237 8.05 22.41 -10.19
C TYR A 237 7.92 22.19 -8.68
N ILE A 238 6.72 22.34 -8.10
CA ILE A 238 6.48 22.15 -6.66
C ILE A 238 6.87 20.74 -6.22
N ILE A 239 6.37 19.71 -6.92
CA ILE A 239 6.62 18.31 -6.57
C ILE A 239 8.12 17.99 -6.66
N SER A 240 8.80 18.47 -7.71
CA SER A 240 10.24 18.27 -7.89
C SER A 240 11.03 18.87 -6.72
N THR A 241 10.78 20.14 -6.38
CA THR A 241 11.49 20.80 -5.29
C THR A 241 11.25 20.08 -3.96
N LEU A 242 10.00 19.82 -3.60
CA LEU A 242 9.67 19.13 -2.36
C LEU A 242 10.30 17.73 -2.28
N TYR A 243 10.28 16.98 -3.39
CA TYR A 243 10.85 15.64 -3.44
C TYR A 243 12.36 15.66 -3.17
N PHE A 244 13.11 16.48 -3.92
CA PHE A 244 14.56 16.59 -3.75
C PHE A 244 14.96 17.20 -2.41
N SER A 245 14.12 18.03 -1.80
CA SER A 245 14.40 18.58 -0.48
C SER A 245 14.19 17.59 0.66
N ARG A 246 13.14 16.74 0.62
CA ARG A 246 12.67 16.05 1.83
C ARG A 246 12.54 14.53 1.76
N GLU A 247 12.43 13.94 0.56
CA GLU A 247 12.00 12.53 0.46
C GLU A 247 13.03 11.56 1.04
N CYS A 248 14.32 11.74 0.75
CA CYS A 248 15.36 10.87 1.30
C CYS A 248 15.42 10.93 2.84
N LEU A 249 15.14 12.10 3.43
CA LEU A 249 15.13 12.32 4.88
C LEU A 249 13.92 11.61 5.52
N ARG A 250 12.75 11.68 4.89
CA ARG A 250 11.56 10.94 5.33
C ARG A 250 11.82 9.44 5.32
N ILE A 251 12.42 8.88 4.28
CA ILE A 251 12.75 7.45 4.22
C ILE A 251 13.81 7.08 5.27
N ALA A 252 14.85 7.89 5.45
CA ALA A 252 15.89 7.63 6.43
C ALA A 252 15.33 7.58 7.85
N THR A 253 14.46 8.53 8.20
CA THR A 253 13.81 8.57 9.52
C THR A 253 12.81 7.43 9.70
N GLN A 254 12.12 6.94 8.67
CA GLN A 254 11.28 5.73 8.78
C GLN A 254 12.10 4.49 9.12
N ARG A 255 13.27 4.33 8.48
CA ARG A 255 14.10 3.13 8.60
C ARG A 255 14.91 3.06 9.89
N ARG A 256 15.14 4.19 10.56
CA ARG A 256 15.97 4.27 11.76
C ARG A 256 15.38 5.27 12.75
N SER A 257 15.27 4.81 14.00
CA SER A 257 14.85 5.62 15.14
C SER A 257 16.02 6.08 16.02
N ASP A 258 17.25 6.06 15.49
CA ASP A 258 18.47 6.40 16.24
C ASP A 258 18.41 7.87 16.72
N GLY A 259 18.50 8.07 18.04
CA GLY A 259 18.33 9.40 18.65
C GLY A 259 16.88 9.85 18.84
N GLY A 260 15.91 8.99 18.54
CA GLY A 260 14.48 9.20 18.79
C GLY A 260 13.85 10.31 17.96
N VAL A 261 12.66 10.76 18.39
CA VAL A 261 11.85 11.75 17.67
C VAL A 261 12.58 13.07 17.48
N GLN A 262 13.37 13.52 18.46
CA GLN A 262 14.12 14.77 18.38
C GLN A 262 15.22 14.74 17.31
N ALA A 263 15.91 13.60 17.14
CA ALA A 263 16.91 13.45 16.08
C ALA A 263 16.28 13.50 14.68
N ALA A 264 15.11 12.87 14.53
CA ALA A 264 14.34 12.91 13.30
C ALA A 264 13.84 14.33 12.98
N ILE A 265 13.34 15.06 14.00
CA ILE A 265 12.96 16.48 13.89
C ILE A 265 14.15 17.34 13.47
N ASN A 266 15.29 17.21 14.14
CA ASN A 266 16.48 17.98 13.79
C ASN A 266 16.91 17.73 12.34
N LEU A 267 16.88 16.46 11.89
CA LEU A 267 17.21 16.09 10.51
C LEU A 267 16.26 16.73 9.49
N SER A 268 14.97 16.84 9.81
CA SER A 268 13.96 17.44 8.92
C SER A 268 14.23 18.90 8.57
N TYR A 269 14.96 19.65 9.41
CA TYR A 269 15.37 21.02 9.10
C TYR A 269 16.35 21.13 7.93
N LEU A 270 17.04 20.04 7.57
CA LEU A 270 17.81 20.01 6.32
C LEU A 270 16.90 20.09 5.10
N ALA A 271 15.67 19.57 5.17
CA ALA A 271 14.70 19.73 4.08
C ALA A 271 14.33 21.20 3.88
N VAL A 272 14.07 21.91 4.99
CA VAL A 272 13.77 23.35 4.98
C VAL A 272 14.94 24.13 4.39
N ALA A 273 16.16 23.83 4.82
CA ALA A 273 17.37 24.49 4.33
C ALA A 273 17.65 24.19 2.85
N ALA A 274 17.42 22.96 2.39
CA ALA A 274 17.61 22.56 1.00
C ALA A 274 16.53 23.11 0.05
N GLY A 275 15.33 23.39 0.56
CA GLY A 275 14.19 23.89 -0.20
C GLY A 275 14.49 25.12 -1.04
N LEU A 276 15.07 26.15 -0.41
CA LEU A 276 15.31 27.44 -1.05
C LEU A 276 16.30 27.36 -2.23
N PRO A 277 17.52 26.80 -2.10
CA PRO A 277 18.44 26.72 -3.22
C PRO A 277 17.94 25.81 -4.34
N ILE A 278 17.27 24.69 -4.02
CA ILE A 278 16.69 23.80 -5.03
C ILE A 278 15.52 24.47 -5.76
N GLY A 279 14.62 25.14 -5.00
CA GLY A 279 13.49 25.88 -5.55
C GLY A 279 13.91 27.03 -6.44
N ALA A 280 14.93 27.80 -6.03
CA ALA A 280 15.48 28.89 -6.84
C ALA A 280 16.15 28.38 -8.12
N LEU A 281 16.92 27.28 -8.04
CA LEU A 281 17.56 26.66 -9.20
C LEU A 281 16.52 26.20 -10.23
N LEU A 282 15.50 25.46 -9.78
CA LEU A 282 14.45 24.96 -10.68
C LEU A 282 13.57 26.09 -11.24
N ALA A 283 13.30 27.14 -10.45
CA ALA A 283 12.59 28.32 -10.94
C ALA A 283 13.40 29.07 -12.01
N GLN A 284 14.73 29.19 -11.83
CA GLN A 284 15.61 29.79 -12.82
C GLN A 284 15.65 28.95 -14.10
N MET A 285 15.70 27.62 -13.99
CA MET A 285 15.61 26.72 -15.15
C MET A 285 14.27 26.89 -15.88
N TYR A 286 13.16 27.01 -15.14
CA TYR A 286 11.84 27.25 -15.69
C TYR A 286 11.78 28.55 -16.51
N LEU A 287 12.25 29.66 -15.92
CA LEU A 287 12.31 30.97 -16.58
C LEU A 287 13.34 31.04 -17.72
N SER A 288 14.32 30.14 -17.76
CA SER A 288 15.26 30.07 -18.89
C SER A 288 14.67 29.42 -20.14
N THR A 289 13.54 28.70 -19.99
CA THR A 289 12.79 28.12 -21.11
C THR A 289 11.83 29.17 -21.67
N SER A 290 11.50 29.12 -22.97
CA SER A 290 10.59 30.08 -23.61
C SER A 290 9.31 30.27 -22.80
N HIS A 291 9.12 31.49 -22.28
CA HIS A 291 7.98 31.84 -21.42
C HIS A 291 6.67 31.73 -22.19
N ALA A 292 5.67 31.11 -21.58
CA ALA A 292 4.30 31.18 -22.05
C ALA A 292 3.81 32.64 -21.93
N ASP A 293 3.15 33.16 -22.96
CA ASP A 293 2.45 34.45 -22.88
C ASP A 293 1.15 34.28 -22.07
N VAL A 294 1.30 34.10 -20.75
CA VAL A 294 0.22 33.82 -19.82
C VAL A 294 0.22 34.87 -18.70
N PRO A 295 -0.94 35.51 -18.42
CA PRO A 295 -1.03 36.52 -17.37
C PRO A 295 -0.55 36.01 -16.02
N TYR A 296 0.23 36.84 -15.33
CA TYR A 296 0.71 36.61 -13.96
C TYR A 296 1.56 35.35 -13.75
N LEU A 297 2.17 34.79 -14.80
CA LEU A 297 3.01 33.59 -14.70
C LEU A 297 4.14 33.74 -13.66
N THR A 298 4.92 34.82 -13.75
CA THR A 298 6.03 35.07 -12.82
C THR A 298 5.52 35.25 -11.38
N THR A 299 4.39 35.93 -11.20
CA THR A 299 3.77 36.10 -9.89
C THR A 299 3.32 34.76 -9.31
N ALA A 300 2.68 33.89 -10.11
CA ALA A 300 2.29 32.55 -9.70
C ALA A 300 3.51 31.68 -9.34
N LEU A 301 4.60 31.76 -10.11
CA LEU A 301 5.85 31.07 -9.80
C LEU A 301 6.43 31.49 -8.44
N ARG A 302 6.43 32.80 -8.13
CA ARG A 302 6.89 33.31 -6.83
C ARG A 302 5.98 32.90 -5.67
N ILE A 303 4.66 32.88 -5.88
CA ILE A 303 3.71 32.34 -4.89
C ILE A 303 3.99 30.86 -4.65
N ASN A 304 4.30 30.08 -5.69
CA ASN A 304 4.64 28.67 -5.56
C ASN A 304 5.98 28.46 -4.84
N GLU A 305 6.99 29.30 -5.11
CA GLU A 305 8.27 29.29 -4.38
C GLU A 305 8.03 29.53 -2.88
N PHE A 306 7.19 30.50 -2.52
CA PHE A 306 6.78 30.72 -1.14
C PHE A 306 5.96 29.55 -0.56
N THR A 307 5.06 28.97 -1.36
CA THR A 307 4.25 27.80 -0.99
C THR A 307 5.11 26.61 -0.59
N ILE A 308 6.16 26.33 -1.37
CA ILE A 308 7.13 25.28 -1.06
C ILE A 308 7.79 25.53 0.31
N MET A 309 8.17 26.77 0.62
CA MET A 309 8.74 27.11 1.92
C MET A 309 7.74 26.88 3.06
N VAL A 310 6.50 27.33 2.88
CA VAL A 310 5.41 27.10 3.86
C VAL A 310 5.19 25.61 4.09
N GLU A 311 5.22 24.79 3.04
CA GLU A 311 5.04 23.36 3.18
C GLU A 311 6.23 22.68 3.87
N LEU A 312 7.46 23.08 3.55
CA LEU A 312 8.65 22.52 4.18
C LEU A 312 8.71 22.84 5.69
N LEU A 313 8.15 23.96 6.12
CA LEU A 313 8.00 24.27 7.56
C LEU A 313 7.10 23.27 8.30
N SER A 314 6.27 22.48 7.59
CA SER A 314 5.50 21.39 8.20
C SER A 314 6.33 20.11 8.45
N GLU A 315 7.52 19.97 7.86
CA GLU A 315 8.32 18.74 7.94
C GLU A 315 8.65 18.28 9.36
N PRO A 316 9.03 19.17 10.31
CA PRO A 316 9.24 18.77 11.71
C PRO A 316 8.00 18.10 12.31
N GLY A 317 6.82 18.67 12.04
CA GLY A 317 5.55 18.12 12.50
C GLY A 317 5.21 16.81 11.82
N PHE A 318 5.41 16.72 10.50
CA PHE A 318 5.19 15.51 9.73
C PHE A 318 6.04 14.34 10.24
N VAL A 319 7.35 14.56 10.42
CA VAL A 319 8.27 13.53 10.91
C VAL A 319 7.91 13.09 12.33
N ALA A 320 7.49 14.00 13.20
CA ALA A 320 7.03 13.65 14.55
C ALA A 320 5.77 12.77 14.54
N VAL A 321 4.77 13.12 13.72
CA VAL A 321 3.55 12.33 13.49
C VAL A 321 3.90 10.95 12.95
N GLN A 322 4.85 10.88 12.03
CA GLN A 322 5.30 9.64 11.40
C GLN A 322 6.02 8.71 12.40
N GLN A 323 6.95 9.22 13.19
CA GLN A 323 7.64 8.44 14.22
C GLN A 323 6.69 7.89 15.29
N LYS A 324 5.56 8.57 15.52
CA LYS A 324 4.52 8.16 16.45
C LYS A 324 3.37 7.40 15.78
N MET A 325 3.48 7.09 14.49
CA MET A 325 2.49 6.34 13.71
C MET A 325 1.06 6.92 13.79
N LEU A 326 0.94 8.25 13.85
CA LEU A 326 -0.35 8.93 13.97
C LEU A 326 -1.04 9.09 12.60
N TYR A 327 -1.43 7.96 12.00
CA TYR A 327 -2.03 7.92 10.66
C TYR A 327 -3.30 8.77 10.54
N LYS A 328 -4.10 8.91 11.61
CA LYS A 328 -5.30 9.75 11.64
C LYS A 328 -4.99 11.23 11.45
N THR A 329 -3.95 11.74 12.11
CA THR A 329 -3.50 13.12 11.98
C THR A 329 -3.04 13.41 10.56
N ARG A 330 -2.27 12.48 9.98
CA ARG A 330 -1.80 12.59 8.59
C ARG A 330 -2.97 12.64 7.61
N ALA A 331 -3.90 11.68 7.71
CA ALA A 331 -5.07 11.63 6.84
C ALA A 331 -5.93 12.90 6.98
N ALA A 332 -6.11 13.42 8.20
CA ALA A 332 -6.87 14.64 8.44
C ALA A 332 -6.20 15.89 7.84
N ALA A 333 -4.87 16.02 7.96
CA ALA A 333 -4.12 17.14 7.40
C ALA A 333 -4.16 17.16 5.86
N GLU A 334 -3.93 15.99 5.24
CA GLU A 334 -3.99 15.87 3.78
C GLU A 334 -5.42 16.14 3.26
N ALA A 335 -6.45 15.59 3.90
CA ALA A 335 -7.84 15.79 3.50
C ALA A 335 -8.29 17.25 3.64
N SER A 336 -8.00 17.91 4.77
CA SER A 336 -8.36 19.31 4.98
C SER A 336 -7.62 20.24 4.01
N GLY A 337 -6.34 19.96 3.74
CA GLY A 337 -5.56 20.68 2.73
C GLY A 337 -6.20 20.61 1.34
N VAL A 338 -6.59 19.41 0.88
CA VAL A 338 -7.23 19.24 -0.44
C VAL A 338 -8.53 20.03 -0.52
N VAL A 339 -9.38 19.98 0.51
CA VAL A 339 -10.63 20.74 0.54
C VAL A 339 -10.34 22.25 0.43
N MET A 340 -9.40 22.76 1.23
CA MET A 340 -9.04 24.18 1.21
C MET A 340 -8.44 24.63 -0.12
N LYS A 341 -7.61 23.79 -0.76
CA LYS A 341 -7.10 24.02 -2.12
C LYS A 341 -8.23 24.23 -3.11
N THR A 342 -9.15 23.27 -3.16
CA THR A 342 -10.27 23.30 -4.10
C THR A 342 -11.16 24.52 -3.87
N LEU A 343 -11.48 24.83 -2.61
CA LEU A 343 -12.28 26.01 -2.27
C LEU A 343 -11.58 27.32 -2.66
N ALA A 344 -10.29 27.46 -2.36
CA ALA A 344 -9.53 28.67 -2.69
C ALA A 344 -9.41 28.87 -4.22
N THR A 345 -9.05 27.83 -4.96
CA THR A 345 -8.96 27.89 -6.42
C THR A 345 -10.32 28.20 -7.04
N ALA A 346 -11.39 27.50 -6.63
CA ALA A 346 -12.72 27.75 -7.17
C ALA A 346 -13.21 29.17 -6.86
N SER A 347 -13.03 29.64 -5.62
CA SER A 347 -13.46 30.99 -5.21
C SER A 347 -12.78 32.08 -6.04
N LEU A 348 -11.48 31.95 -6.29
CA LEU A 348 -10.73 32.92 -7.11
C LEU A 348 -11.14 32.86 -8.59
N VAL A 349 -11.40 31.67 -9.13
CA VAL A 349 -11.91 31.52 -10.50
C VAL A 349 -13.28 32.17 -10.64
N PHE A 350 -14.21 31.91 -9.72
CA PHE A 350 -15.54 32.52 -9.74
C PHE A 350 -15.48 34.04 -9.58
N TRP A 351 -14.62 34.53 -8.68
CA TRP A 351 -14.43 35.96 -8.47
C TRP A 351 -13.83 36.67 -9.70
N SER A 352 -12.81 36.06 -10.31
CA SER A 352 -12.20 36.50 -11.58
C SER A 352 -13.25 36.65 -12.68
N ARG A 353 -14.14 35.66 -12.81
CA ARG A 353 -15.24 35.71 -13.79
C ARG A 353 -16.28 36.77 -13.47
N TYR A 354 -16.68 36.88 -12.21
CA TYR A 354 -17.64 37.89 -11.78
C TYR A 354 -17.14 39.32 -12.06
N ARG A 355 -15.83 39.54 -11.92
CA ARG A 355 -15.17 40.84 -12.20
C ARG A 355 -14.67 40.98 -13.63
N SER A 356 -14.81 39.96 -14.48
CA SER A 356 -14.26 39.91 -15.84
C SER A 356 -12.75 40.22 -15.92
N ILE A 357 -11.97 39.82 -14.90
CA ILE A 357 -10.51 39.97 -14.85
C ILE A 357 -9.89 38.62 -15.17
N ASP A 358 -8.98 38.55 -16.14
CA ASP A 358 -8.21 37.33 -16.40
C ASP A 358 -7.07 37.19 -15.38
N LEU A 359 -7.22 36.30 -14.40
CA LEU A 359 -6.19 36.00 -13.40
C LEU A 359 -5.16 34.97 -13.89
N GLY A 360 -5.30 34.46 -15.12
CA GLY A 360 -4.43 33.44 -15.68
C GLY A 360 -4.28 32.24 -14.74
N VAL A 361 -3.05 31.99 -14.28
CA VAL A 361 -2.70 30.83 -13.44
C VAL A 361 -2.71 31.09 -11.93
N LEU A 362 -2.97 32.33 -11.48
CA LEU A 362 -2.98 32.68 -10.06
C LEU A 362 -3.94 31.85 -9.19
N PRO A 363 -5.16 31.47 -9.64
CA PRO A 363 -6.05 30.66 -8.82
C PRO A 363 -5.47 29.30 -8.43
N PHE A 364 -4.60 28.72 -9.26
CA PHE A 364 -3.92 27.46 -8.93
C PHE A 364 -2.84 27.67 -7.89
N ALA A 365 -1.99 28.68 -8.07
CA ALA A 365 -0.94 29.01 -7.11
C ALA A 365 -1.51 29.37 -5.73
N ALA A 366 -2.60 30.13 -5.69
CA ALA A 366 -3.32 30.43 -4.44
C ALA A 366 -3.96 29.18 -3.80
N GLY A 367 -4.44 28.24 -4.63
CA GLY A 367 -4.91 26.94 -4.17
C GLY A 367 -3.81 26.12 -3.50
N GLU A 368 -2.65 26.02 -4.13
CA GLU A 368 -1.48 25.34 -3.55
C GLU A 368 -1.03 26.01 -2.26
N LEU A 369 -1.02 27.35 -2.22
CA LEU A 369 -0.71 28.08 -0.99
C LEU A 369 -1.71 27.75 0.13
N ALA A 370 -3.02 27.70 -0.18
CA ALA A 370 -4.05 27.33 0.77
C ALA A 370 -3.88 25.88 1.26
N TYR A 371 -3.53 24.95 0.36
CA TYR A 371 -3.18 23.56 0.69
C TYR A 371 -2.05 23.52 1.72
N SER A 372 -0.89 24.05 1.36
CA SER A 372 0.32 23.96 2.18
C SER A 372 0.17 24.72 3.50
N SER A 373 -0.51 25.87 3.50
CA SER A 373 -0.80 26.62 4.74
C SER A 373 -1.68 25.81 5.68
N THR A 374 -2.75 25.18 5.17
CA THR A 374 -3.65 24.33 5.97
C THR A 374 -2.90 23.13 6.53
N LEU A 375 -2.11 22.46 5.68
CA LEU A 375 -1.27 21.33 6.06
C LEU A 375 -0.32 21.70 7.22
N THR A 376 0.40 22.82 7.08
CA THR A 376 1.35 23.33 8.07
C THR A 376 0.65 23.68 9.39
N VAL A 377 -0.50 24.37 9.34
CA VAL A 377 -1.28 24.69 10.55
C VAL A 377 -1.73 23.43 11.27
N VAL A 378 -2.28 22.44 10.56
CA VAL A 378 -2.78 21.20 11.17
C VAL A 378 -1.64 20.43 11.83
N TYR A 379 -0.50 20.27 11.15
CA TYR A 379 0.65 19.57 11.73
C TYR A 379 1.20 20.29 12.94
N LEU A 380 1.46 21.60 12.85
CA LEU A 380 2.00 22.37 13.97
C LEU A 380 1.05 22.38 15.17
N TRP A 381 -0.26 22.54 14.93
CA TRP A 381 -1.25 22.55 16.00
C TRP A 381 -1.31 21.22 16.74
N GLN A 382 -1.49 20.10 16.03
CA GLN A 382 -1.62 18.78 16.65
C GLN A 382 -0.31 18.32 17.30
N THR A 383 0.83 18.59 16.66
CA THR A 383 2.14 18.18 17.20
C THR A 383 2.60 19.05 18.36
N SER A 384 2.16 20.31 18.46
CA SER A 384 2.48 21.17 19.61
C SER A 384 1.87 20.63 20.91
N SER A 385 0.67 20.07 20.85
CA SER A 385 0.03 19.39 21.99
C SER A 385 0.80 18.11 22.36
N LEU A 386 1.16 17.31 21.35
CA LEU A 386 1.89 16.07 21.53
C LEU A 386 3.29 16.28 22.10
N ALA A 387 4.02 17.29 21.61
CA ALA A 387 5.35 17.69 22.05
C ALA A 387 5.37 17.92 23.58
N ARG A 388 4.36 18.62 24.11
CA ARG A 388 4.22 18.86 25.57
C ARG A 388 4.00 17.58 26.35
N SER A 389 3.20 16.65 25.81
CA SER A 389 2.87 15.39 26.51
C SER A 389 3.98 14.34 26.49
N THR A 390 4.86 14.37 25.48
CA THR A 390 5.87 13.32 25.25
C THR A 390 7.33 13.82 25.35
N GLY A 391 7.53 15.11 25.69
CA GLY A 391 8.83 15.65 26.07
C GLY A 391 9.79 15.98 24.93
N PHE A 392 9.32 16.08 23.68
CA PHE A 392 10.13 16.54 22.54
C PHE A 392 9.79 17.98 22.14
N THR A 393 10.68 18.64 21.39
CA THR A 393 10.48 20.00 20.88
C THR A 393 10.43 20.00 19.36
N LEU A 394 9.55 20.80 18.77
CA LEU A 394 9.46 20.96 17.31
C LEU A 394 10.63 21.77 16.73
N SER A 395 11.29 22.58 17.55
CA SER A 395 12.52 23.30 17.20
C SER A 395 13.74 22.39 17.23
N PRO A 396 14.82 22.73 16.50
CA PRO A 396 16.09 22.03 16.61
C PRO A 396 16.59 22.10 18.05
N ARG A 397 16.99 20.96 18.62
CA ARG A 397 17.54 20.88 19.98
C ARG A 397 18.87 20.16 19.96
N LYS A 398 19.88 20.75 20.63
CA LYS A 398 21.18 20.11 20.79
C LYS A 398 21.04 18.80 21.57
N MET A 399 21.70 17.75 21.10
CA MET A 399 21.73 16.42 21.69
C MET A 399 23.16 16.06 22.09
N GLU A 400 23.27 15.38 23.22
CA GLU A 400 24.53 14.90 23.74
C GLU A 400 25.07 13.76 22.88
N SER A 401 26.34 13.86 22.49
CA SER A 401 27.00 12.83 21.71
C SER A 401 27.49 11.72 22.63
N SER A 402 27.02 10.51 22.37
CA SER A 402 27.51 9.28 23.01
C SER A 402 28.21 8.42 21.94
N PRO A 403 29.17 7.55 22.29
CA PRO A 403 29.78 6.63 21.34
C PRO A 403 28.74 5.79 20.55
N ALA A 404 27.58 5.51 21.17
CA ALA A 404 26.46 4.81 20.54
C ALA A 404 25.62 5.70 19.61
N ASN A 405 25.61 7.02 19.83
CA ASN A 405 24.84 8.00 19.05
C ASN A 405 25.72 9.21 18.71
N PRO A 406 26.58 9.10 17.69
CA PRO A 406 27.45 10.21 17.31
C PRO A 406 26.66 11.27 16.52
N TYR A 407 26.76 12.53 16.92
CA TYR A 407 26.12 13.66 16.24
C TYR A 407 27.14 14.57 15.53
N ILE A 408 26.74 15.18 14.41
CA ILE A 408 27.40 16.30 13.75
C ILE A 408 26.73 17.60 14.23
N LEU A 409 27.54 18.60 14.57
CA LEU A 409 27.08 19.88 15.11
C LEU A 409 26.17 19.75 16.35
N SER A 410 26.26 18.65 17.09
CA SER A 410 25.34 18.28 18.20
C SER A 410 23.86 18.28 17.83
N LEU A 411 23.52 18.25 16.53
CA LEU A 411 22.15 18.36 16.04
C LEU A 411 21.75 17.17 15.18
N PHE A 412 22.64 16.72 14.30
CA PHE A 412 22.32 15.73 13.28
C PHE A 412 22.99 14.40 13.56
N SER A 413 22.21 13.32 13.66
CA SER A 413 22.73 11.97 13.89
C SER A 413 23.58 11.53 12.68
N LYS A 414 24.84 11.13 12.91
CA LYS A 414 25.72 10.64 11.83
C LYS A 414 25.14 9.42 11.11
N PRO A 415 24.60 8.39 11.80
CA PRO A 415 23.91 7.28 11.16
C PRO A 415 22.76 7.73 10.24
N LEU A 416 21.93 8.68 10.69
CA LEU A 416 20.81 9.19 9.90
C LEU A 416 21.28 10.02 8.70
N LEU A 417 22.31 10.85 8.86
CA LEU A 417 22.88 11.63 7.78
C LEU A 417 23.50 10.76 6.69
N TYR A 418 24.30 9.76 7.07
CA TYR A 418 24.92 8.85 6.12
C TYR A 418 23.87 8.05 5.34
N LEU A 419 22.85 7.54 6.04
CA LEU A 419 21.72 6.86 5.41
C LEU A 419 20.99 7.80 4.45
N SER A 420 20.68 9.03 4.87
CA SER A 420 20.01 10.04 4.04
C SER A 420 20.81 10.38 2.78
N ALA A 421 22.14 10.53 2.91
CA ALA A 421 23.03 10.80 1.78
C ALA A 421 23.06 9.63 0.78
N SER A 422 23.15 8.39 1.28
CA SER A 422 23.09 7.20 0.41
C SER A 422 21.74 7.08 -0.31
N LEU A 423 20.64 7.41 0.36
CA LEU A 423 19.30 7.35 -0.19
C LEU A 423 19.04 8.47 -1.20
N TYR A 424 19.68 9.63 -1.07
CA TYR A 424 19.44 10.79 -1.94
C TYR A 424 19.57 10.44 -3.43
N LEU A 425 20.68 9.78 -3.82
CA LEU A 425 20.89 9.37 -5.21
C LEU A 425 19.87 8.31 -5.64
N GLN A 426 19.59 7.33 -4.79
CA GLN A 426 18.62 6.27 -5.07
C GLN A 426 17.21 6.85 -5.30
N THR A 427 16.78 7.77 -4.44
CA THR A 427 15.49 8.44 -4.56
C THR A 427 15.45 9.38 -5.77
N GLY A 428 16.56 10.04 -6.11
CA GLY A 428 16.67 10.87 -7.31
C GLY A 428 16.49 10.07 -8.60
N ILE A 429 17.16 8.92 -8.71
CA ILE A 429 16.96 7.99 -9.83
C ILE A 429 15.51 7.51 -9.88
N LYS A 430 14.94 7.13 -8.73
CA LYS A 430 13.53 6.71 -8.65
C LYS A 430 12.58 7.81 -9.11
N TRP A 431 12.84 9.07 -8.74
CA TRP A 431 12.04 10.21 -9.17
C TRP A 431 12.11 10.38 -10.68
N LEU A 432 13.30 10.34 -11.27
CA LEU A 432 13.46 10.40 -12.72
C LEU A 432 12.72 9.24 -13.43
N LEU A 433 12.75 8.04 -12.87
CA LEU A 433 12.03 6.89 -13.42
C LEU A 433 10.50 7.00 -13.29
N THR A 434 10.00 7.77 -12.33
CA THR A 434 8.56 7.88 -12.02
C THR A 434 7.92 9.10 -12.67
N GLU A 435 8.58 10.26 -12.56
CA GLU A 435 8.13 11.55 -13.08
C GLU A 435 8.79 11.91 -14.43
N GLY A 436 9.70 11.06 -14.92
CA GLY A 436 10.38 11.23 -16.20
C GLY A 436 9.42 11.41 -17.36
N ASP A 437 8.27 10.74 -17.34
CA ASP A 437 7.25 10.89 -18.38
C ASP A 437 6.74 12.34 -18.44
N LYS A 438 6.48 12.98 -17.29
CA LYS A 438 6.06 14.39 -17.23
C LYS A 438 7.16 15.35 -17.66
N LEU A 439 8.42 15.05 -17.33
CA LEU A 439 9.57 15.84 -17.80
C LEU A 439 9.69 15.79 -19.33
N LEU A 440 9.59 14.60 -19.91
CA LEU A 440 9.64 14.40 -21.36
C LEU A 440 8.46 15.08 -22.06
N VAL A 441 7.25 14.98 -21.49
CA VAL A 441 6.07 15.72 -21.94
C VAL A 441 6.36 17.23 -21.92
N SER A 442 6.90 17.76 -20.82
CA SER A 442 7.22 19.19 -20.68
C SER A 442 8.32 19.64 -21.65
N ALA A 443 9.26 18.76 -22.01
CA ALA A 443 10.38 19.08 -22.90
C ALA A 443 10.00 19.01 -24.38
N PHE A 444 9.11 18.09 -24.76
CA PHE A 444 8.78 17.83 -26.18
C PHE A 444 7.44 18.39 -26.64
N ALA A 445 6.46 18.58 -25.75
CA ALA A 445 5.12 19.01 -26.12
C ALA A 445 4.91 20.52 -25.92
N THR A 446 4.08 21.12 -26.77
CA THR A 446 3.63 22.51 -26.58
C THR A 446 2.74 22.63 -25.33
N LEU A 447 2.58 23.81 -24.76
CA LEU A 447 1.72 24.02 -23.58
C LEU A 447 0.25 23.65 -23.84
N GLU A 448 -0.23 23.92 -25.05
CA GLU A 448 -1.57 23.53 -25.48
C GLU A 448 -1.70 22.01 -25.55
N ASP A 449 -0.71 21.31 -26.14
CA ASP A 449 -0.69 19.85 -26.16
C ASP A 449 -0.63 19.24 -24.76
N GLN A 450 0.16 19.84 -23.86
CA GLN A 450 0.24 19.43 -22.46
C GLN A 450 -1.11 19.56 -21.77
N GLY A 451 -1.83 20.68 -21.99
CA GLY A 451 -3.17 20.90 -21.48
C GLY A 451 -4.20 19.92 -22.02
N MET A 452 -4.21 19.69 -23.35
CA MET A 452 -5.11 18.73 -24.00
C MET A 452 -4.85 17.30 -23.52
N TYR A 453 -3.58 16.91 -23.42
CA TYR A 453 -3.17 15.62 -22.87
C TYR A 453 -3.56 15.50 -21.40
N ALA A 454 -3.33 16.53 -20.58
CA ALA A 454 -3.68 16.52 -19.17
C ALA A 454 -5.20 16.36 -18.95
N VAL A 455 -6.04 17.08 -19.71
CA VAL A 455 -7.49 16.87 -19.68
C VAL A 455 -7.83 15.44 -20.11
N SER A 456 -7.29 14.99 -21.24
CA SER A 456 -7.61 13.67 -21.79
C SER A 456 -7.19 12.54 -20.85
N ALA A 457 -6.01 12.64 -20.23
CA ALA A 457 -5.53 11.69 -19.23
C ALA A 457 -6.34 11.75 -17.93
N ASN A 458 -6.80 12.93 -17.52
CA ASN A 458 -7.69 13.07 -16.36
C ASN A 458 -9.05 12.39 -16.62
N TYR A 459 -9.66 12.60 -17.78
CA TYR A 459 -10.95 11.98 -18.11
C TYR A 459 -10.82 10.50 -18.46
N GLY A 460 -9.91 10.15 -19.37
CA GLY A 460 -9.68 8.78 -19.80
C GLY A 460 -9.13 7.89 -18.68
N GLY A 461 -8.30 8.43 -17.78
CA GLY A 461 -7.82 7.75 -16.59
C GLY A 461 -8.85 7.66 -15.46
N LEU A 462 -10.06 8.23 -15.61
CA LEU A 462 -11.10 8.15 -14.59
C LEU A 462 -11.54 6.71 -14.35
N ILE A 463 -11.72 5.92 -15.40
CA ILE A 463 -12.10 4.50 -15.28
C ILE A 463 -11.02 3.70 -14.57
N ALA A 464 -9.74 3.95 -14.88
CA ALA A 464 -8.62 3.34 -14.17
C ALA A 464 -8.64 3.72 -12.68
N ARG A 465 -8.94 4.98 -12.36
CA ARG A 465 -9.03 5.42 -10.96
C ARG A 465 -10.26 4.87 -10.24
N MET A 466 -11.43 4.86 -10.86
CA MET A 466 -12.67 4.49 -10.17
C MET A 466 -12.84 2.98 -10.09
N LEU A 467 -12.42 2.25 -11.12
CA LEU A 467 -12.70 0.82 -11.23
C LEU A 467 -11.43 -0.04 -11.16
N PHE A 468 -10.44 0.22 -12.02
CA PHE A 468 -9.30 -0.71 -12.13
C PHE A 468 -8.41 -0.71 -10.89
N ARG A 469 -8.00 0.46 -10.37
CA ARG A 469 -7.13 0.57 -9.18
C ARG A 469 -7.67 -0.18 -7.94
N PRO A 470 -8.95 -0.01 -7.53
CA PRO A 470 -9.50 -0.80 -6.42
C PRO A 470 -9.42 -2.32 -6.63
N ILE A 471 -9.66 -2.78 -7.87
CA ILE A 471 -9.55 -4.20 -8.23
C ILE A 471 -8.09 -4.63 -8.19
N GLU A 472 -7.15 -3.84 -8.73
CA GLU A 472 -5.72 -4.10 -8.71
C GLU A 472 -5.17 -4.25 -7.28
N ASP A 473 -5.56 -3.35 -6.37
CA ASP A 473 -5.18 -3.41 -4.95
C ASP A 473 -5.72 -4.68 -4.27
N SER A 474 -6.96 -5.05 -4.59
CA SER A 474 -7.58 -6.29 -4.08
C SER A 474 -6.85 -7.52 -4.62
N CYS A 475 -6.55 -7.55 -5.92
CA CYS A 475 -5.78 -8.61 -6.57
C CYS A 475 -4.38 -8.74 -5.97
N ARG A 476 -3.68 -7.64 -5.71
CA ARG A 476 -2.35 -7.63 -5.11
C ARG A 476 -2.32 -8.35 -3.76
N ASN A 477 -3.26 -8.03 -2.88
CA ASN A 477 -3.37 -8.68 -1.57
C ASN A 477 -3.74 -10.16 -1.70
N LEU A 478 -4.66 -10.48 -2.61
CA LEU A 478 -5.07 -11.86 -2.86
C LEU A 478 -3.91 -12.73 -3.39
N PHE A 479 -3.15 -12.21 -4.35
CA PHE A 479 -1.97 -12.90 -4.89
C PHE A 479 -0.86 -13.04 -3.86
N ALA A 480 -0.63 -12.02 -3.02
CA ALA A 480 0.36 -12.10 -1.95
C ALA A 480 0.00 -13.26 -0.99
N ASN A 481 -1.27 -13.39 -0.60
CA ASN A 481 -1.72 -14.46 0.29
C ASN A 481 -1.65 -15.85 -0.37
N LEU A 482 -2.13 -15.98 -1.62
CA LEU A 482 -2.15 -17.27 -2.32
C LEU A 482 -0.74 -17.77 -2.68
N CYS A 483 0.18 -16.86 -3.00
CA CYS A 483 1.53 -17.22 -3.44
C CYS A 483 2.56 -17.26 -2.30
N ALA A 484 2.35 -16.57 -1.17
CA ALA A 484 3.27 -16.57 -0.02
C ALA A 484 3.49 -17.96 0.59
N THR A 485 2.49 -18.84 0.55
CA THR A 485 2.55 -20.21 1.09
C THR A 485 3.56 -21.12 0.36
N SER A 486 4.20 -20.62 -0.71
CA SER A 486 5.17 -21.36 -1.52
C SER A 486 6.62 -21.09 -1.12
N ASN A 487 6.91 -19.98 -0.43
CA ASN A 487 8.28 -19.54 -0.15
C ASN A 487 8.90 -20.17 1.12
N ASP A 488 8.11 -20.80 1.99
CA ASP A 488 8.56 -21.43 3.24
C ASP A 488 8.91 -22.93 3.11
N GLN A 489 9.50 -23.35 1.99
CA GLN A 489 9.98 -24.74 1.81
C GLN A 489 11.26 -25.08 2.61
N GLY A 490 11.41 -24.51 3.82
CA GLY A 490 12.57 -24.67 4.70
C GLY A 490 12.37 -25.56 5.93
N GLN A 491 11.17 -26.05 6.25
CA GLN A 491 10.97 -26.89 7.45
C GLN A 491 10.64 -28.36 7.15
N ALA A 492 11.51 -29.22 7.66
CA ALA A 492 11.50 -30.66 7.51
C ALA A 492 10.53 -31.33 8.49
N GLY A 493 9.68 -32.24 7.99
CA GLY A 493 8.96 -33.21 8.82
C GLY A 493 7.63 -33.69 8.22
N LYS A 494 7.64 -34.90 7.63
CA LYS A 494 6.55 -35.86 7.35
C LYS A 494 5.15 -35.46 6.82
N ASP A 495 4.72 -34.19 6.80
CA ASP A 495 3.43 -33.74 6.23
C ASP A 495 3.54 -33.11 4.83
N LYS A 496 4.57 -33.50 4.06
CA LYS A 496 4.87 -32.91 2.73
C LYS A 496 3.80 -33.10 1.67
N SER A 497 2.97 -34.15 1.73
CA SER A 497 1.98 -34.44 0.68
C SER A 497 0.78 -33.48 0.73
N LYS A 498 0.17 -33.28 1.91
CA LYS A 498 -1.00 -32.41 2.07
C LYS A 498 -0.66 -30.93 1.95
N THR A 499 0.51 -30.51 2.42
CA THR A 499 0.96 -29.11 2.34
C THR A 499 1.41 -28.75 0.92
N GLY A 500 2.05 -29.68 0.20
CA GLY A 500 2.42 -29.50 -1.21
C GLY A 500 1.21 -29.42 -2.14
N GLU A 501 0.20 -30.27 -1.94
CA GLU A 501 -1.07 -30.22 -2.70
C GLU A 501 -1.82 -28.91 -2.48
N LYS A 502 -1.89 -28.43 -1.22
CA LYS A 502 -2.50 -27.13 -0.92
C LYS A 502 -1.76 -25.97 -1.59
N ALA A 503 -0.43 -25.93 -1.53
CA ALA A 503 0.36 -24.90 -2.20
C ALA A 503 0.17 -24.92 -3.73
N ALA A 504 0.20 -26.11 -4.35
CA ALA A 504 -0.06 -26.26 -5.78
C ALA A 504 -1.49 -25.81 -6.17
N SER A 505 -2.48 -26.12 -5.33
CA SER A 505 -3.87 -25.67 -5.53
C SER A 505 -4.03 -24.15 -5.41
N ASN A 506 -3.32 -23.50 -4.48
CA ASN A 506 -3.34 -22.05 -4.31
C ASN A 506 -2.70 -21.33 -5.50
N ILE A 507 -1.59 -21.86 -6.03
CA ILE A 507 -0.94 -21.30 -7.23
C ILE A 507 -1.84 -21.46 -8.46
N ARG A 508 -2.52 -22.60 -8.61
CA ARG A 508 -3.50 -22.81 -9.68
C ARG A 508 -4.68 -21.84 -9.55
N ARG A 509 -5.20 -21.64 -8.34
CA ARG A 509 -6.25 -20.65 -8.05
C ARG A 509 -5.78 -19.23 -8.39
N ALA A 510 -4.54 -18.88 -8.08
CA ALA A 510 -3.96 -17.58 -8.45
C ALA A 510 -3.85 -17.40 -9.98
N ALA A 511 -3.46 -18.45 -10.71
CA ALA A 511 -3.44 -18.45 -12.18
C ALA A 511 -4.85 -18.27 -12.76
N ASP A 512 -5.84 -19.01 -12.24
CA ASP A 512 -7.24 -18.91 -12.67
C ASP A 512 -7.81 -17.51 -12.40
N ILE A 513 -7.51 -16.92 -11.24
CA ILE A 513 -7.93 -15.55 -10.90
C ILE A 513 -7.30 -14.54 -11.86
N LEU A 514 -5.97 -14.60 -12.05
CA LEU A 514 -5.29 -13.68 -12.97
C LEU A 514 -5.85 -13.80 -14.39
N HIS A 515 -6.03 -15.03 -14.86
CA HIS A 515 -6.62 -15.32 -16.15
C HIS A 515 -8.03 -14.72 -16.28
N ASN A 516 -8.91 -15.01 -15.31
CA ASN A 516 -10.29 -14.54 -15.32
C ASN A 516 -10.39 -13.02 -15.30
N VAL A 517 -9.60 -12.34 -14.46
CA VAL A 517 -9.61 -10.87 -14.38
C VAL A 517 -9.10 -10.25 -15.68
N LEU A 518 -7.99 -10.76 -16.24
CA LEU A 518 -7.45 -10.26 -17.51
C LEU A 518 -8.44 -10.47 -18.67
N ARG A 519 -9.15 -11.60 -18.70
CA ARG A 519 -10.16 -11.87 -19.72
C ARG A 519 -11.41 -10.99 -19.55
N VAL A 520 -11.89 -10.77 -18.32
CA VAL A 520 -12.97 -9.80 -18.04
C VAL A 520 -12.56 -8.40 -18.52
N TYR A 521 -11.33 -7.98 -18.25
CA TYR A 521 -10.79 -6.72 -18.73
C TYR A 521 -10.66 -6.68 -20.26
N GLY A 522 -10.24 -7.78 -20.89
CA GLY A 522 -10.22 -7.91 -22.35
C GLY A 522 -11.60 -7.72 -22.97
N ILE A 523 -12.64 -8.33 -22.39
CA ILE A 523 -14.04 -8.19 -22.85
C ILE A 523 -14.53 -6.75 -22.66
N ALA A 524 -14.30 -6.15 -21.47
CA ALA A 524 -14.68 -4.76 -21.22
C ALA A 524 -13.93 -3.77 -22.15
N SER A 525 -12.68 -4.09 -22.50
CA SER A 525 -11.84 -3.30 -23.40
C SER A 525 -12.38 -3.24 -24.82
N LEU A 526 -13.13 -4.25 -25.28
CA LEU A 526 -13.79 -4.22 -26.58
C LEU A 526 -14.80 -3.06 -26.68
N LEU A 527 -15.53 -2.78 -25.59
CA LEU A 527 -16.47 -1.67 -25.51
C LEU A 527 -15.74 -0.32 -25.55
N ALA A 528 -14.67 -0.19 -24.77
CA ALA A 528 -13.84 1.01 -24.73
C ALA A 528 -13.20 1.30 -26.10
N PHE A 529 -12.73 0.27 -26.81
CA PHE A 529 -12.14 0.38 -28.14
C PHE A 529 -13.17 0.79 -29.20
N ALA A 530 -14.33 0.12 -29.24
CA ALA A 530 -15.28 0.28 -30.33
C ALA A 530 -16.19 1.50 -30.18
N ILE A 531 -16.63 1.82 -28.95
CA ILE A 531 -17.56 2.91 -28.67
C ILE A 531 -16.81 4.16 -28.20
N GLY A 532 -15.73 3.98 -27.42
CA GLY A 532 -15.02 5.05 -26.74
C GLY A 532 -14.61 6.21 -27.64
N PRO A 533 -13.94 6.00 -28.80
CA PRO A 533 -13.51 7.08 -29.68
C PRO A 533 -14.65 7.98 -30.17
N THR A 534 -15.86 7.45 -30.35
CA THR A 534 -17.04 8.22 -30.77
C THR A 534 -17.78 8.82 -29.58
N ALA A 535 -17.88 8.11 -28.46
CA ALA A 535 -18.59 8.58 -27.26
C ALA A 535 -17.81 9.65 -26.49
N ALA A 536 -16.49 9.51 -26.38
CA ALA A 536 -15.68 10.31 -25.48
C ALA A 536 -15.67 11.81 -25.81
N PRO A 537 -15.58 12.25 -27.09
CA PRO A 537 -15.74 13.67 -27.44
C PRO A 537 -17.10 14.24 -27.03
N LEU A 538 -18.19 13.48 -27.22
CA LEU A 538 -19.56 13.90 -26.87
C LEU A 538 -19.72 14.03 -25.35
N LEU A 539 -19.19 13.06 -24.60
CA LEU A 539 -19.18 13.10 -23.14
C LEU A 539 -18.31 14.24 -22.61
N LEU A 540 -17.18 14.53 -23.26
CA LEU A 540 -16.35 15.67 -22.91
C LEU A 540 -17.09 16.99 -23.16
N GLN A 541 -17.79 17.13 -24.28
CA GLN A 541 -18.60 18.33 -24.57
C GLN A 541 -19.68 18.55 -23.51
N LEU A 542 -20.34 17.47 -23.07
CA LEU A 542 -21.37 17.52 -22.03
C LEU A 542 -20.80 17.94 -20.67
N VAL A 543 -19.64 17.38 -20.28
CA VAL A 543 -19.08 17.58 -18.94
C VAL A 543 -18.21 18.84 -18.86
N ALA A 544 -17.23 18.97 -19.76
CA ALA A 544 -16.25 20.06 -19.77
C ALA A 544 -16.71 21.31 -20.54
N GLY A 545 -17.68 21.17 -21.44
CA GLY A 545 -18.14 22.24 -22.32
C GLY A 545 -17.48 22.23 -23.70
N SER A 546 -18.10 22.94 -24.65
CA SER A 546 -17.69 22.97 -26.07
C SER A 546 -16.32 23.58 -26.34
N ARG A 547 -15.80 24.41 -25.43
CA ARG A 547 -14.47 25.02 -25.56
C ARG A 547 -13.35 23.97 -25.65
N TRP A 548 -13.46 22.89 -24.88
CA TRP A 548 -12.48 21.81 -24.86
C TRP A 548 -12.55 20.91 -26.10
N THR A 549 -13.75 20.69 -26.63
CA THR A 549 -13.88 19.94 -27.89
C THR A 549 -13.41 20.78 -29.08
N ALA A 550 -13.68 22.09 -29.08
CA ALA A 550 -13.20 23.01 -30.11
C ALA A 550 -11.67 23.16 -30.15
N SER A 551 -11.00 22.98 -29.01
CA SER A 551 -9.54 23.01 -28.92
C SER A 551 -8.87 21.68 -29.29
N GLY A 552 -9.60 20.67 -29.79
CA GLY A 552 -9.04 19.37 -30.16
C GLY A 552 -8.89 18.35 -29.01
N ALA A 553 -9.20 18.71 -27.75
CA ALA A 553 -9.08 17.79 -26.61
C ALA A 553 -10.05 16.60 -26.71
N GLY A 554 -11.19 16.77 -27.41
CA GLY A 554 -12.11 15.66 -27.70
C GLY A 554 -11.44 14.55 -28.51
N GLU A 555 -10.66 14.92 -29.53
CA GLU A 555 -9.96 13.94 -30.39
C GLU A 555 -8.78 13.27 -29.67
N VAL A 556 -8.11 14.01 -28.78
CA VAL A 556 -7.06 13.45 -27.91
C VAL A 556 -7.67 12.45 -26.93
N LEU A 557 -8.83 12.76 -26.35
CA LEU A 557 -9.56 11.85 -25.48
C LEU A 557 -10.08 10.62 -26.24
N ALA A 558 -10.52 10.78 -27.48
CA ALA A 558 -10.88 9.66 -28.35
C ALA A 558 -9.69 8.73 -28.60
N THR A 559 -8.50 9.29 -28.87
CA THR A 559 -7.25 8.52 -28.96
C THR A 559 -6.92 7.84 -27.63
N TYR A 560 -7.19 8.49 -26.49
CA TYR A 560 -6.96 7.92 -25.16
C TYR A 560 -7.81 6.69 -24.88
N CYS A 561 -8.97 6.52 -25.54
CA CYS A 561 -9.76 5.29 -25.40
C CYS A 561 -8.98 4.03 -25.81
N TYR A 562 -7.99 4.14 -26.70
CA TYR A 562 -7.09 3.03 -27.05
C TYR A 562 -6.06 2.72 -25.94
N CYS A 563 -5.81 3.65 -25.03
CA CYS A 563 -4.95 3.45 -23.86
C CYS A 563 -5.66 2.71 -22.72
N ILE A 564 -6.99 2.83 -22.60
CA ILE A 564 -7.79 2.22 -21.53
C ILE A 564 -7.57 0.69 -21.42
N PRO A 565 -7.61 -0.09 -22.52
CA PRO A 565 -7.31 -1.52 -22.47
C PRO A 565 -5.92 -1.83 -21.91
N LEU A 566 -4.91 -1.05 -22.32
CA LEU A 566 -3.54 -1.23 -21.87
C LEU A 566 -3.40 -0.92 -20.39
N LEU A 567 -4.05 0.13 -19.89
CA LEU A 567 -4.08 0.47 -18.47
C LEU A 567 -4.68 -0.67 -17.63
N ALA A 568 -5.79 -1.27 -18.09
CA ALA A 568 -6.45 -2.36 -17.39
C ALA A 568 -5.54 -3.59 -17.26
N ILE A 569 -4.94 -4.03 -18.37
CA ILE A 569 -4.06 -5.21 -18.41
C ILE A 569 -2.76 -4.94 -17.65
N ASN A 570 -2.15 -3.76 -17.82
CA ASN A 570 -0.93 -3.39 -17.11
C ASN A 570 -1.17 -3.40 -15.59
N GLY A 571 -2.23 -2.78 -15.10
CA GLY A 571 -2.49 -2.65 -13.67
C GLY A 571 -2.56 -4.00 -12.94
N VAL A 572 -3.36 -4.95 -13.43
CA VAL A 572 -3.53 -6.25 -12.77
C VAL A 572 -2.29 -7.14 -12.93
N SER A 573 -1.64 -7.11 -14.09
CA SER A 573 -0.38 -7.85 -14.29
C SER A 573 0.75 -7.31 -13.41
N GLU A 574 0.83 -6.00 -13.22
CA GLU A 574 1.80 -5.37 -12.31
C GLU A 574 1.48 -5.64 -10.84
N ALA A 575 0.19 -5.70 -10.47
CA ALA A 575 -0.23 -6.13 -9.14
C ALA A 575 0.22 -7.57 -8.84
N PHE A 576 0.13 -8.47 -9.82
CA PHE A 576 0.65 -9.83 -9.68
C PHE A 576 2.17 -9.86 -9.49
N VAL A 577 2.94 -9.17 -10.34
CA VAL A 577 4.41 -9.07 -10.20
C VAL A 577 4.77 -8.52 -8.82
N SER A 578 4.15 -7.41 -8.41
CA SER A 578 4.42 -6.75 -7.13
C SER A 578 4.12 -7.65 -5.93
N ALA A 579 3.15 -8.56 -6.04
CA ALA A 579 2.75 -9.46 -4.98
C ALA A 579 3.61 -10.72 -4.88
N THR A 580 4.28 -11.12 -5.96
CA THR A 580 4.92 -12.45 -6.06
C THR A 580 6.43 -12.40 -6.32
N ALA A 581 6.94 -11.28 -6.84
CA ALA A 581 8.35 -11.14 -7.21
C ALA A 581 9.26 -11.08 -5.97
N SER A 582 10.37 -11.79 -6.04
CA SER A 582 11.45 -11.70 -5.05
C SER A 582 12.16 -10.35 -5.12
N THR A 583 12.89 -9.98 -4.06
CA THR A 583 13.68 -8.72 -4.01
C THR A 583 14.62 -8.57 -5.21
N ARG A 584 15.23 -9.68 -5.68
CA ARG A 584 16.11 -9.67 -6.87
C ARG A 584 15.34 -9.43 -8.16
N GLU A 585 14.15 -10.01 -8.28
CA GLU A 585 13.29 -9.81 -9.45
C GLU A 585 12.72 -8.38 -9.49
N LEU A 586 12.36 -7.80 -8.34
CA LEU A 586 11.95 -6.40 -8.20
C LEU A 586 13.08 -5.42 -8.55
N GLN A 587 14.33 -5.75 -8.18
CA GLN A 587 15.50 -4.96 -8.61
C GLN A 587 15.69 -5.04 -10.13
N LYS A 588 15.56 -6.22 -10.73
CA LYS A 588 15.60 -6.37 -12.20
C LYS A 588 14.47 -5.60 -12.88
N GLN A 589 13.26 -5.65 -12.34
CA GLN A 589 12.12 -4.86 -12.84
C GLN A 589 12.43 -3.37 -12.80
N SER A 590 13.07 -2.88 -11.73
CA SER A 590 13.46 -1.47 -11.62
C SER A 590 14.45 -1.04 -12.70
N ILE A 591 15.37 -1.91 -13.10
CA ILE A 591 16.28 -1.67 -14.23
C ILE A 591 15.51 -1.64 -15.55
N TRP A 592 14.61 -2.61 -15.75
CA TRP A 592 13.74 -2.65 -16.94
C TRP A 592 12.81 -1.44 -17.05
N MET A 593 12.35 -0.87 -15.93
CA MET A 593 11.60 0.38 -15.93
C MET A 593 12.40 1.54 -16.57
N GLY A 594 13.72 1.60 -16.35
CA GLY A 594 14.58 2.56 -17.04
C GLY A 594 14.62 2.36 -18.56
N ALA A 595 14.68 1.09 -19.01
CA ALA A 595 14.59 0.79 -20.44
C ALA A 595 13.22 1.15 -21.03
N PHE A 596 12.13 0.96 -20.28
CA PHE A 596 10.78 1.38 -20.71
C PHE A 596 10.66 2.89 -20.80
N SER A 597 11.24 3.64 -19.86
CA SER A 597 11.32 5.11 -19.95
C SER A 597 12.10 5.58 -21.18
N ALA A 598 13.20 4.90 -21.55
CA ALA A 598 13.91 5.19 -22.80
C ALA A 598 13.05 4.89 -24.04
N GLY A 599 12.32 3.76 -24.03
CA GLY A 599 11.36 3.42 -25.08
C GLY A 599 10.22 4.43 -25.21
N PHE A 600 9.69 4.92 -24.08
CA PHE A 600 8.72 6.00 -24.03
C PHE A 600 9.29 7.30 -24.60
N ALA A 601 10.49 7.71 -24.18
CA ALA A 601 11.16 8.91 -24.66
C ALA A 601 11.38 8.88 -26.19
N LEU A 602 11.85 7.74 -26.72
CA LEU A 602 12.04 7.54 -28.14
C LEU A 602 10.70 7.62 -28.89
N SER A 603 9.66 6.96 -28.38
CA SER A 603 8.33 6.98 -28.98
C SER A 603 7.72 8.38 -28.96
N ALA A 604 7.87 9.11 -27.85
CA ALA A 604 7.43 10.49 -27.72
C ALA A 604 8.16 11.40 -28.71
N TYR A 605 9.48 11.26 -28.86
CA TYR A 605 10.24 12.00 -29.86
C TYR A 605 9.73 11.72 -31.27
N VAL A 606 9.53 10.45 -31.65
CA VAL A 606 9.00 10.08 -32.97
C VAL A 606 7.60 10.65 -33.19
N PHE A 607 6.66 10.44 -32.27
CA PHE A 607 5.29 10.89 -32.46
C PHE A 607 5.13 12.42 -32.42
N LEU A 608 5.93 13.14 -31.62
CA LEU A 608 5.82 14.59 -31.49
C LEU A 608 6.67 15.36 -32.50
N ARG A 609 7.90 14.90 -32.80
CA ARG A 609 8.85 15.64 -33.66
C ARG A 609 8.94 15.13 -35.09
N VAL A 610 8.77 13.82 -35.31
CA VAL A 610 8.87 13.23 -36.65
C VAL A 610 7.50 13.17 -37.33
N LEU A 611 6.47 12.79 -36.57
CA LEU A 611 5.10 12.62 -37.08
C LEU A 611 4.17 13.80 -36.76
N GLU A 612 4.64 14.77 -35.98
CA GLU A 612 3.91 16.00 -35.62
C GLU A 612 2.48 15.77 -35.11
N MET A 613 2.25 14.70 -34.34
CA MET A 613 0.91 14.27 -33.91
C MET A 613 0.39 15.03 -32.68
N GLY A 614 1.13 16.03 -32.18
CA GLY A 614 0.80 16.82 -30.98
C GLY A 614 0.43 15.96 -29.77
N ALA A 615 -0.61 16.38 -29.03
CA ALA A 615 -1.12 15.66 -27.88
C ALA A 615 -1.58 14.22 -28.16
N LYS A 616 -2.05 13.89 -29.38
CA LYS A 616 -2.40 12.50 -29.75
C LYS A 616 -1.15 11.62 -29.75
N GLY A 617 -0.03 12.15 -30.26
CA GLY A 617 1.26 11.47 -30.24
C GLY A 617 1.72 11.12 -28.83
N LEU A 618 1.43 12.00 -27.86
CA LEU A 618 1.78 11.78 -26.46
C LEU A 618 0.98 10.63 -25.82
N VAL A 619 -0.31 10.52 -26.17
CA VAL A 619 -1.15 9.38 -25.79
C VAL A 619 -0.61 8.07 -26.38
N LEU A 620 -0.22 8.08 -27.65
CA LEU A 620 0.36 6.89 -28.31
C LEU A 620 1.72 6.50 -27.72
N ALA A 621 2.57 7.47 -27.39
CA ALA A 621 3.82 7.21 -26.68
C ALA A 621 3.55 6.50 -25.34
N ASN A 622 2.55 6.97 -24.58
CA ASN A 622 2.15 6.32 -23.34
C ASN A 622 1.59 4.91 -23.59
N CYS A 623 0.89 4.67 -24.70
CA CYS A 623 0.46 3.33 -25.09
C CYS A 623 1.65 2.40 -25.32
N VAL A 624 2.73 2.87 -25.97
CA VAL A 624 3.97 2.09 -26.12
C VAL A 624 4.59 1.76 -24.76
N ASN A 625 4.67 2.73 -23.84
CA ASN A 625 5.17 2.50 -22.48
C ASN A 625 4.36 1.41 -21.76
N MET A 626 3.02 1.50 -21.81
CA MET A 626 2.14 0.49 -21.20
C MET A 626 2.28 -0.88 -21.87
N ALA A 627 2.42 -0.94 -23.20
CA ALA A 627 2.62 -2.19 -23.92
C ALA A 627 3.93 -2.89 -23.53
N LEU A 628 5.04 -2.15 -23.43
CA LEU A 628 6.33 -2.70 -22.97
C LEU A 628 6.22 -3.29 -21.56
N ARG A 629 5.52 -2.59 -20.65
CA ARG A 629 5.26 -3.06 -19.29
C ARG A 629 4.39 -4.32 -19.26
N ILE A 630 3.33 -4.39 -20.08
CA ILE A 630 2.47 -5.57 -20.19
C ILE A 630 3.28 -6.78 -20.66
N ILE A 631 4.10 -6.62 -21.71
CA ILE A 631 4.96 -7.71 -22.22
C ILE A 631 5.87 -8.23 -21.11
N PHE A 632 6.51 -7.34 -20.36
CA PHE A 632 7.36 -7.72 -19.23
C PHE A 632 6.58 -8.44 -18.12
N ASN A 633 5.47 -7.86 -17.67
CA ASN A 633 4.69 -8.42 -16.55
C ASN A 633 4.08 -9.78 -16.91
N LEU A 634 3.53 -9.94 -18.12
CA LEU A 634 2.97 -11.20 -18.58
C LEU A 634 4.06 -12.26 -18.84
N SER A 635 5.23 -11.85 -19.32
CA SER A 635 6.40 -12.75 -19.43
C SER A 635 6.84 -13.25 -18.06
N PHE A 636 6.87 -12.35 -17.05
CA PHE A 636 7.15 -12.72 -15.68
C PHE A 636 6.11 -13.70 -15.12
N ALA A 637 4.81 -13.39 -15.28
CA ALA A 637 3.72 -14.23 -14.79
C ALA A 637 3.76 -15.63 -15.40
N THR A 638 3.93 -15.72 -16.72
CA THR A 638 4.06 -17.00 -17.44
C THR A 638 5.28 -17.79 -16.93
N GLY A 639 6.42 -17.12 -16.73
CA GLY A 639 7.62 -17.73 -16.15
C GLY A 639 7.45 -18.17 -14.69
N PHE A 640 6.67 -17.44 -13.90
CA PHE A 640 6.35 -17.77 -12.52
C PHE A 640 5.47 -19.03 -12.44
N PHE A 641 4.36 -19.10 -13.19
CA PHE A 641 3.48 -20.26 -13.16
C PHE A 641 4.17 -21.51 -13.71
N ARG A 642 4.95 -21.38 -14.78
CA ARG A 642 5.74 -22.49 -15.34
C ARG A 642 6.75 -23.05 -14.33
N ARG A 643 7.43 -22.19 -13.56
CA ARG A 643 8.34 -22.61 -12.48
C ARG A 643 7.63 -23.39 -11.38
N ASN A 644 6.34 -23.15 -11.20
CA ASN A 644 5.49 -23.80 -10.21
C ASN A 644 4.61 -24.93 -10.79
N GLY A 645 4.88 -25.40 -12.02
CA GLY A 645 4.18 -26.54 -12.62
C GLY A 645 2.76 -26.26 -13.10
N VAL A 646 2.37 -24.98 -13.27
CA VAL A 646 1.07 -24.57 -13.82
C VAL A 646 1.28 -23.97 -15.21
N GLU A 647 0.54 -24.46 -16.21
CA GLU A 647 0.51 -23.83 -17.54
C GLU A 647 -0.34 -22.56 -17.51
N PHE A 648 0.22 -21.47 -18.02
CA PHE A 648 -0.48 -20.20 -18.17
C PHE A 648 -0.36 -19.75 -19.63
N GLN A 649 -1.42 -19.94 -20.41
CA GLN A 649 -1.42 -19.66 -21.83
C GLN A 649 -2.01 -18.27 -22.11
N LEU A 650 -1.21 -17.42 -22.75
CA LEU A 650 -1.63 -16.04 -23.08
C LEU A 650 -2.74 -15.99 -24.13
N LEU A 651 -2.80 -17.00 -25.02
CA LEU A 651 -3.82 -17.05 -26.08
C LEU A 651 -5.23 -17.22 -25.53
N GLU A 652 -5.36 -17.88 -24.37
CA GLU A 652 -6.64 -18.11 -23.71
C GLU A 652 -7.19 -16.82 -23.05
N LEU A 653 -6.36 -15.79 -22.89
CA LEU A 653 -6.78 -14.48 -22.38
C LEU A 653 -7.62 -13.70 -23.40
N LEU A 654 -7.52 -14.06 -24.69
CA LEU A 654 -8.21 -13.34 -25.75
C LEU A 654 -9.73 -13.52 -25.65
N PRO A 655 -10.51 -12.44 -25.83
CA PRO A 655 -11.94 -12.57 -26.02
C PRO A 655 -12.28 -13.43 -27.25
N ASN A 656 -13.51 -13.89 -27.28
CA ASN A 656 -14.11 -14.64 -28.36
C ASN A 656 -13.92 -13.93 -29.70
N VAL A 657 -13.48 -14.66 -30.72
CA VAL A 657 -13.21 -14.15 -32.07
C VAL A 657 -14.41 -13.41 -32.66
N PHE A 658 -15.65 -13.85 -32.39
CA PHE A 658 -16.86 -13.15 -32.82
C PHE A 658 -17.02 -11.80 -32.11
N ALA A 659 -16.74 -11.72 -30.80
CA ALA A 659 -16.78 -10.45 -30.08
C ALA A 659 -15.73 -9.48 -30.62
N VAL A 660 -14.50 -9.95 -30.87
CA VAL A 660 -13.43 -9.17 -31.50
C VAL A 660 -13.83 -8.70 -32.90
N GLY A 661 -14.38 -9.58 -33.72
CA GLY A 661 -14.83 -9.27 -35.08
C GLY A 661 -15.91 -8.19 -35.11
N VAL A 662 -16.93 -8.30 -34.25
CA VAL A 662 -17.98 -7.27 -34.14
C VAL A 662 -17.40 -5.95 -33.65
N SER A 663 -16.46 -5.98 -32.71
CA SER A 663 -15.78 -4.78 -32.20
C SER A 663 -15.06 -3.99 -33.29
N ALA A 664 -14.53 -4.67 -34.30
CA ALA A 664 -13.86 -4.03 -35.44
C ALA A 664 -14.85 -3.35 -36.40
N VAL A 665 -16.10 -3.82 -36.48
CA VAL A 665 -17.13 -3.29 -37.39
C VAL A 665 -17.88 -2.10 -36.78
N VAL A 666 -18.08 -2.09 -35.46
CA VAL A 666 -18.87 -1.06 -34.76
C VAL A 666 -18.39 0.38 -35.01
N PRO A 667 -17.09 0.70 -35.04
CA PRO A 667 -16.63 2.05 -35.39
C PRO A 667 -17.10 2.52 -36.77
N SER A 668 -17.07 1.62 -37.77
CA SER A 668 -17.57 1.92 -39.12
C SER A 668 -19.10 2.05 -39.17
N LEU A 669 -19.82 1.30 -38.34
CA LEU A 669 -21.27 1.47 -38.21
C LEU A 669 -21.59 2.84 -37.60
N LEU A 670 -20.92 3.19 -36.50
CA LEU A 670 -21.07 4.49 -35.83
C LEU A 670 -20.79 5.64 -36.79
N SER A 671 -19.69 5.58 -37.56
CA SER A 671 -19.36 6.62 -38.53
C SER A 671 -20.40 6.78 -39.65
N ARG A 672 -20.97 5.67 -40.16
CA ARG A 672 -22.03 5.71 -41.18
C ARG A 672 -23.37 6.20 -40.66
N THR A 673 -23.63 6.03 -39.37
CA THR A 673 -24.85 6.52 -38.70
C THR A 673 -24.73 7.96 -38.18
N THR A 674 -23.58 8.60 -38.41
CA THR A 674 -23.36 10.02 -38.06
C THR A 674 -24.41 10.91 -38.73
N GLY A 675 -25.03 11.82 -37.99
CA GLY A 675 -26.00 12.77 -38.52
C GLY A 675 -27.48 12.35 -38.51
N LEU A 676 -27.78 11.06 -38.26
CA LEU A 676 -29.16 10.56 -38.24
C LEU A 676 -30.08 11.23 -37.21
N LEU A 677 -29.52 11.74 -36.12
CA LEU A 677 -30.25 12.37 -35.02
C LEU A 677 -29.82 13.82 -34.78
N ASP A 678 -29.20 14.46 -35.78
CA ASP A 678 -28.72 15.86 -35.69
C ASP A 678 -29.82 16.85 -35.31
N GLN A 679 -31.08 16.56 -35.69
CA GLN A 679 -32.24 17.37 -35.32
C GLN A 679 -32.44 17.52 -33.80
N TYR A 680 -31.86 16.62 -32.99
CA TYR A 680 -31.88 16.67 -31.52
C TYR A 680 -30.54 17.11 -30.91
N GLY A 681 -29.59 17.59 -31.74
CA GLY A 681 -28.27 18.05 -31.33
C GLY A 681 -27.47 17.02 -30.54
N LEU A 682 -26.74 17.48 -29.51
CA LEU A 682 -25.87 16.63 -28.67
C LEU A 682 -26.62 15.46 -28.02
N LEU A 683 -27.87 15.67 -27.60
CA LEU A 683 -28.66 14.62 -26.96
C LEU A 683 -29.01 13.51 -27.95
N GLY A 684 -29.35 13.87 -29.19
CA GLY A 684 -29.60 12.92 -30.28
C GLY A 684 -28.39 12.03 -30.58
N GLU A 685 -27.22 12.65 -30.70
CA GLU A 685 -25.95 11.95 -30.93
C GLU A 685 -25.59 11.00 -29.77
N LEU A 686 -25.78 11.43 -28.52
CA LEU A 686 -25.58 10.58 -27.34
C LEU A 686 -26.53 9.38 -27.31
N VAL A 687 -27.81 9.58 -27.63
CA VAL A 687 -28.81 8.50 -27.71
C VAL A 687 -28.42 7.50 -28.80
N ARG A 688 -27.95 7.97 -29.97
CA ARG A 688 -27.47 7.09 -31.04
C ARG A 688 -26.32 6.20 -30.59
N VAL A 689 -25.26 6.83 -30.09
CA VAL A 689 -24.04 6.12 -29.65
C VAL A 689 -24.38 5.16 -28.51
N GLY A 690 -25.25 5.58 -27.58
CA GLY A 690 -25.76 4.75 -26.50
C GLY A 690 -26.56 3.54 -27.00
N ALA A 691 -27.45 3.72 -27.98
CA ALA A 691 -28.26 2.63 -28.54
C ALA A 691 -27.39 1.60 -29.29
N VAL A 692 -26.50 2.05 -30.18
CA VAL A 692 -25.55 1.16 -30.88
C VAL A 692 -24.64 0.47 -29.87
N GLY A 693 -24.17 1.20 -28.86
CA GLY A 693 -23.33 0.67 -27.79
C GLY A 693 -24.04 -0.39 -26.94
N ALA A 694 -25.31 -0.20 -26.61
CA ALA A 694 -26.10 -1.17 -25.86
C ALA A 694 -26.34 -2.47 -26.65
N ILE A 695 -26.65 -2.36 -27.94
CA ILE A 695 -26.78 -3.52 -28.84
C ILE A 695 -25.44 -4.25 -28.92
N PHE A 696 -24.34 -3.52 -29.13
CA PHE A 696 -23.01 -4.11 -29.19
C PHE A 696 -22.63 -4.81 -27.88
N ALA A 697 -22.87 -4.19 -26.73
CA ALA A 697 -22.62 -4.80 -25.42
C ALA A 697 -23.44 -6.09 -25.21
N LEU A 698 -24.69 -6.11 -25.68
CA LEU A 698 -25.52 -7.33 -25.67
C LEU A 698 -24.90 -8.42 -26.55
N VAL A 699 -24.46 -8.11 -27.77
CA VAL A 699 -23.80 -9.06 -28.69
C VAL A 699 -22.54 -9.64 -28.06
N VAL A 700 -21.68 -8.80 -27.48
CA VAL A 700 -20.48 -9.24 -26.76
C VAL A 700 -20.85 -10.13 -25.57
N GLY A 701 -21.85 -9.73 -24.78
CA GLY A 701 -22.35 -10.53 -23.65
C GLY A 701 -22.89 -11.90 -24.07
N VAL A 702 -23.57 -12.00 -25.20
CA VAL A 702 -24.07 -13.27 -25.75
C VAL A 702 -22.94 -14.15 -26.29
N ALA A 703 -21.93 -13.55 -26.94
CA ALA A 703 -20.74 -14.25 -27.42
C ALA A 703 -19.91 -14.83 -26.25
N GLU A 704 -19.81 -14.08 -25.15
CA GLU A 704 -19.03 -14.45 -23.95
C GLU A 704 -19.85 -15.11 -22.84
N ARG A 705 -21.14 -15.43 -23.10
CA ARG A 705 -22.07 -15.88 -22.06
C ARG A 705 -21.57 -17.04 -21.22
N LYS A 706 -20.87 -18.01 -21.84
CA LYS A 706 -20.35 -19.19 -21.13
C LYS A 706 -19.34 -18.78 -20.06
N PHE A 707 -18.43 -17.88 -20.42
CA PHE A 707 -17.41 -17.36 -19.53
C PHE A 707 -18.03 -16.47 -18.44
N LEU A 708 -18.88 -15.51 -18.83
CA LEU A 708 -19.51 -14.57 -17.89
C LEU A 708 -20.40 -15.27 -16.86
N ILE A 709 -21.17 -16.29 -17.26
CA ILE A 709 -21.97 -17.10 -16.32
C ILE A 709 -21.08 -17.88 -15.35
N THR A 710 -19.93 -18.37 -15.81
CA THR A 710 -18.97 -19.09 -14.96
C THR A 710 -18.37 -18.15 -13.91
N CYS A 711 -17.95 -16.94 -14.30
CA CYS A 711 -17.49 -15.92 -13.36
C CYS A 711 -18.58 -15.52 -12.37
N TYR A 712 -19.82 -15.33 -12.82
CA TYR A 712 -20.93 -14.98 -11.93
C TYR A 712 -21.21 -16.07 -10.88
N ARG A 713 -21.15 -17.35 -11.27
CA ARG A 713 -21.33 -18.47 -10.33
C ARG A 713 -20.20 -18.52 -9.31
N SER A 714 -18.95 -18.34 -9.75
CA SER A 714 -17.76 -18.32 -8.89
C SER A 714 -17.73 -17.16 -7.90
N PHE A 715 -18.31 -16.00 -8.25
CA PHE A 715 -18.44 -14.87 -7.34
C PHE A 715 -19.58 -15.03 -6.32
N ARG A 716 -20.58 -15.87 -6.63
CA ARG A 716 -21.77 -16.07 -5.78
C ARG A 716 -21.60 -17.24 -4.80
N SER A 717 -20.83 -18.26 -5.17
CA SER A 717 -20.33 -19.29 -4.25
C SER A 717 -19.32 -18.68 -3.30
#